data_AF-A0AA92V9J2-F1
#
_entry.id   AF-A0AA92V9J2-F1
#
_cell.length_a   1.000
_cell.length_b   1.000
_cell.length_c   1.000
_cell.angle_alpha   90.00
_cell.angle_beta   90.00
_cell.angle_gamma   90.00
#
_symmetry.space_group_name_H-M   'P 1'
#
loop_
_entity.id
_entity.type
_entity.pdbx_description
1 polymer ?
#
loop_
_entity_poly.entity_id
_entity_poly.type
_entity_poly.pdbx_seq_one_letter_code
_entity_poly.pdbx_strand_id
1 'polypeptide(L)'
;MEKYELTILWQKTLGLKNSQDGCQNQIDFLRNAYNSLRGKARLLASEINRSLPDFTVHDIEHSDALWGIASTVLADNAVINPAEGFVLGAAFLIHDLGMGIVAYNEGIDELKKTALWKDTFSSFQKKYGETSDIDLLDKWATEVALRELHTLKAEKLALTKWTGLDNNSVFLLEDSDLRDSYGDIIGKIASSHGASLDEMVHMLGLDPKGAPGFLPASWTIDPVKLGCIIRVVDAINVDDRRAPKFLAALRKPVGTSKEHWMFQSKLNQPTIKGNRLLFTSKSPFGIEESDSWWLCYDTLRMIDNELKSVDSLLMDLGKITFKVKGVAYIDSPTRLIESIKVDGWQPVDTTINVSNVPKLVATLGGKELYGNDYRVPLREMIQNASDAIRARRTMDDDDFFDGKIRIKIDSDENGQYLEVSDNGVGMSSVVMTKALLDFGQSFWGSSLMHKEFPFLESKGYHSTDKYGIGFFSVFMLGCKVQVISKKYILGREQTNVLDFTHGVGKRPILRPAFADEFIKDGGTTIRVWLDEKKKKAILYDHELEKTISLSEIVEQLCPSLDCDVFVDDNHTPTIKRDDWLNMDSKELLYRIYGRSRCKIMNEQQKRTIDLLAENMSIVKDDSGTPLARIALFYEDKYFIHNQPSLCDGVITIGGLNAGTIRGLVGIVKGCSVNASRNFGIPMVSGAQIAEWATSQAELLAKSFLEDSIKADCASIVCRLGGDTRDLKCFESKDGYLSCPELISLVRTKKLQECIYLSSSSISLEFKRKNEKRAFTAGDNVFWGDSGMISVLCNAHFFDYSIKWPNEKVDDIGSIKKLFQRTLAKVWNVSIEELLENAKISDDSKRIQANIGKIGEDVATYDFVDIFYKP
;
A
#
# COMPACT_ATOMS: atom_id res chain seq x y z
N MET A 1 -31.76 -29.72 24.95
CA MET A 1 -31.37 -28.31 25.08
C MET A 1 -31.96 -27.82 26.39
N GLU A 2 -31.13 -27.47 27.38
CA GLU A 2 -31.68 -26.77 28.55
C GLU A 2 -32.18 -25.41 28.07
N LYS A 3 -33.45 -25.11 28.33
CA LYS A 3 -33.98 -23.77 28.06
C LYS A 3 -33.19 -22.79 28.92
N TYR A 4 -32.89 -21.58 28.41
CA TYR A 4 -32.19 -20.55 29.19
C TYR A 4 -32.88 -20.27 30.53
N GLU A 5 -34.21 -20.49 30.61
CA GLU A 5 -34.98 -20.39 31.84
C GLU A 5 -34.53 -21.39 32.93
N LEU A 6 -33.90 -22.51 32.59
CA LEU A 6 -33.42 -23.51 33.55
C LEU A 6 -32.04 -23.16 34.12
N THR A 7 -31.37 -22.14 33.59
CA THR A 7 -30.03 -21.76 34.04
C THR A 7 -30.06 -21.17 35.44
N ILE A 8 -28.98 -21.38 36.20
CA ILE A 8 -28.87 -20.91 37.59
C ILE A 8 -29.01 -19.38 37.66
N LEU A 9 -28.35 -18.67 36.73
CA LEU A 9 -28.39 -17.22 36.69
C LEU A 9 -29.81 -16.70 36.45
N TRP A 10 -30.55 -17.29 35.50
CA TRP A 10 -31.94 -16.93 35.27
C TRP A 10 -32.80 -17.20 36.51
N GLN A 11 -32.72 -18.40 37.08
CA GLN A 11 -33.53 -18.79 38.24
C GLN A 11 -33.27 -17.94 39.48
N LYS A 12 -32.05 -17.42 39.65
CA LYS A 12 -31.68 -16.49 40.73
C LYS A 12 -32.10 -15.04 40.47
N THR A 13 -32.49 -14.68 39.24
CA THR A 13 -32.81 -13.30 38.84
C THR A 13 -34.25 -13.19 38.35
N LEU A 14 -34.46 -13.24 37.02
CA LEU A 14 -35.75 -13.07 36.39
C LEU A 14 -36.67 -14.27 36.60
N GLY A 15 -36.13 -15.48 36.74
CA GLY A 15 -36.87 -16.71 37.02
C GLY A 15 -37.34 -16.87 38.46
N LEU A 16 -36.94 -15.96 39.35
CA LEU A 16 -37.20 -16.06 40.78
C LEU A 16 -38.71 -15.98 41.08
N LYS A 17 -39.21 -16.94 41.87
CA LYS A 17 -40.62 -17.06 42.29
C LYS A 17 -40.74 -17.04 43.80
N ASN A 18 -41.83 -16.49 44.30
CA ASN A 18 -42.13 -16.34 45.73
C ASN A 18 -41.02 -15.60 46.50
N SER A 19 -40.56 -14.47 45.96
CA SER A 19 -39.58 -13.62 46.63
C SER A 19 -40.06 -13.24 48.03
N GLN A 20 -39.25 -13.56 49.05
CA GLN A 20 -39.56 -13.31 50.46
C GLN A 20 -39.59 -11.80 50.80
N ASP A 21 -38.98 -10.97 49.95
CA ASP A 21 -38.81 -9.53 50.16
C ASP A 21 -39.96 -8.69 49.55
N GLY A 22 -41.07 -9.33 49.16
CA GLY A 22 -42.25 -8.65 48.60
C GLY A 22 -42.07 -8.04 47.20
N CYS A 23 -40.92 -8.24 46.55
CA CYS A 23 -40.58 -7.64 45.26
C CYS A 23 -41.02 -8.47 44.03
N GLN A 24 -41.94 -9.44 44.19
CA GLN A 24 -42.30 -10.38 43.13
C GLN A 24 -42.91 -9.68 41.90
N ASN A 25 -43.73 -8.63 42.10
CA ASN A 25 -44.35 -7.88 41.01
C ASN A 25 -43.30 -7.22 40.11
N GLN A 26 -42.24 -6.66 40.70
CA GLN A 26 -41.14 -6.03 39.97
C GLN A 26 -40.33 -7.06 39.18
N ILE A 27 -40.10 -8.25 39.75
CA ILE A 27 -39.44 -9.36 39.04
C ILE A 27 -40.29 -9.81 37.84
N ASP A 28 -41.59 -9.98 38.06
CA ASP A 28 -42.52 -10.41 37.01
C ASP A 28 -42.63 -9.35 35.89
N PHE A 29 -42.61 -8.07 36.24
CA PHE A 29 -42.54 -6.96 35.28
C PHE A 29 -41.27 -7.03 34.42
N LEU A 30 -40.08 -7.14 35.03
CA LEU A 30 -38.82 -7.27 34.30
C LEU A 30 -38.77 -8.54 33.43
N ARG A 31 -39.29 -9.67 33.93
CA ARG A 31 -39.39 -10.93 33.18
C ARG A 31 -40.27 -10.77 31.94
N ASN A 32 -41.43 -10.13 32.08
CA ASN A 32 -42.34 -9.89 30.96
C ASN A 32 -41.72 -8.94 29.93
N ALA A 33 -41.05 -7.88 30.38
CA ALA A 33 -40.31 -6.98 29.51
C ALA A 33 -39.20 -7.71 28.74
N TYR A 34 -38.43 -8.58 29.40
CA TYR A 34 -37.40 -9.41 28.76
C TYR A 34 -38.00 -10.34 27.71
N ASN A 35 -39.10 -11.04 28.03
CA ASN A 35 -39.75 -11.96 27.10
C ASN A 35 -40.29 -11.23 25.86
N SER A 36 -40.84 -10.03 26.04
CA SER A 36 -41.26 -9.16 24.94
C SER A 36 -40.08 -8.78 24.04
N LEU A 37 -38.99 -8.29 24.64
CA LEU A 37 -37.75 -7.95 23.95
C LEU A 37 -37.18 -9.16 23.19
N ARG A 38 -37.07 -10.33 23.84
CA ARG A 38 -36.60 -11.57 23.23
C ARG A 38 -37.45 -11.98 22.03
N GLY A 39 -38.77 -11.84 22.14
CA GLY A 39 -39.69 -12.13 21.04
C GLY A 39 -39.38 -11.34 19.77
N LYS A 40 -39.03 -10.06 19.93
CA LYS A 40 -38.64 -9.15 18.84
C LYS A 40 -37.21 -9.37 18.37
N ALA A 41 -36.26 -9.50 19.30
CA ALA A 41 -34.86 -9.79 19.00
C ALA A 41 -34.71 -11.05 18.15
N ARG A 42 -35.51 -12.09 18.42
CA ARG A 42 -35.56 -13.31 17.61
C ARG A 42 -35.86 -13.05 16.12
N LEU A 43 -36.74 -12.10 15.81
CA LEU A 43 -37.08 -11.76 14.42
C LEU A 43 -35.88 -11.12 13.72
N LEU A 44 -35.17 -10.21 14.40
CA LEU A 44 -33.96 -9.59 13.85
C LEU A 44 -32.84 -10.63 13.71
N ALA A 45 -32.63 -11.47 14.73
CA ALA A 45 -31.59 -12.50 14.72
C ALA A 45 -31.77 -13.49 13.56
N SER A 46 -33.02 -13.84 13.19
CA SER A 46 -33.28 -14.73 12.05
C SER A 46 -32.85 -14.14 10.70
N GLU A 47 -32.72 -12.82 10.58
CA GLU A 47 -32.28 -12.15 9.35
C GLU A 47 -30.74 -12.02 9.24
N ILE A 48 -29.99 -12.28 10.31
CA ILE A 48 -28.51 -12.26 10.28
C ILE A 48 -28.01 -13.31 9.29
N ASN A 49 -28.57 -14.52 9.34
CA ASN A 49 -28.22 -15.62 8.43
C ASN A 49 -28.52 -15.31 6.95
N ARG A 50 -29.45 -14.40 6.67
CA ARG A 50 -29.75 -13.94 5.32
C ARG A 50 -28.76 -12.87 4.86
N SER A 51 -28.30 -12.03 5.78
CA SER A 51 -27.32 -10.96 5.54
C SER A 51 -25.90 -11.52 5.41
N LEU A 52 -25.56 -12.53 6.22
CA LEU A 52 -24.24 -13.16 6.33
C LEU A 52 -24.38 -14.70 6.23
N PRO A 53 -24.69 -15.25 5.05
CA PRO A 53 -24.95 -16.68 4.89
C PRO A 53 -23.74 -17.56 5.22
N ASP A 54 -22.54 -17.04 4.96
CA ASP A 54 -21.28 -17.75 5.17
C ASP A 54 -20.84 -17.76 6.64
N PHE A 55 -21.44 -16.96 7.52
CA PHE A 55 -21.08 -16.95 8.94
C PHE A 55 -21.67 -18.15 9.68
N THR A 56 -21.08 -18.49 10.83
CA THR A 56 -21.65 -19.45 11.77
C THR A 56 -23.00 -18.97 12.27
N VAL A 57 -23.74 -19.80 12.98
CA VAL A 57 -25.09 -19.48 13.47
C VAL A 57 -25.02 -18.37 14.54
N HIS A 58 -25.78 -17.29 14.32
CA HIS A 58 -25.95 -16.15 15.24
C HIS A 58 -27.45 -15.86 15.47
N ASP A 59 -28.27 -16.91 15.60
CA ASP A 59 -29.70 -16.79 15.88
C ASP A 59 -29.99 -16.60 17.38
N ILE A 60 -31.27 -16.63 17.76
CA ILE A 60 -31.68 -16.37 19.16
C ILE A 60 -31.13 -17.42 20.12
N GLU A 61 -30.88 -18.64 19.63
CA GLU A 61 -30.32 -19.74 20.39
C GLU A 61 -28.90 -19.43 20.87
N HIS A 62 -28.13 -18.63 20.12
CA HIS A 62 -26.84 -18.12 20.59
C HIS A 62 -27.00 -17.19 21.79
N SER A 63 -27.85 -16.15 21.70
CA SER A 63 -28.12 -15.24 22.82
C SER A 63 -28.63 -15.97 24.06
N ASP A 64 -29.47 -16.99 23.88
CA ASP A 64 -29.97 -17.82 24.97
C ASP A 64 -28.86 -18.66 25.63
N ALA A 65 -27.91 -19.17 24.84
CA ALA A 65 -26.80 -19.97 25.33
C ALA A 65 -25.88 -19.17 26.28
N LEU A 66 -25.80 -17.85 26.12
CA LEU A 66 -24.99 -16.97 26.98
C LEU A 66 -25.41 -17.02 28.45
N TRP A 67 -26.69 -17.25 28.76
CA TRP A 67 -27.15 -17.46 30.14
C TRP A 67 -26.52 -18.68 30.81
N GLY A 68 -26.36 -19.77 30.06
CA GLY A 68 -25.76 -21.02 30.55
C GLY A 68 -24.26 -20.87 30.76
N ILE A 69 -23.59 -20.18 29.84
CA ILE A 69 -22.15 -19.90 29.94
C ILE A 69 -21.89 -18.94 31.11
N ALA A 70 -22.68 -17.87 31.24
CA ALA A 70 -22.59 -16.96 32.38
C ALA A 70 -22.77 -17.71 33.71
N SER A 71 -23.74 -18.62 33.79
CA SER A 71 -23.96 -19.46 34.98
C SER A 71 -22.76 -20.36 35.30
N THR A 72 -21.96 -20.74 34.30
CA THR A 72 -20.76 -21.58 34.46
C THR A 72 -19.55 -20.75 34.90
N VAL A 73 -19.41 -19.53 34.38
CA VAL A 73 -18.26 -18.65 34.61
C VAL A 73 -18.35 -17.92 35.95
N LEU A 74 -19.56 -17.51 36.35
CA LEU A 74 -19.77 -16.74 37.58
C LEU A 74 -19.46 -17.57 38.83
N ALA A 75 -18.90 -16.89 39.84
CA ALA A 75 -18.67 -17.50 41.15
C ALA A 75 -20.01 -17.82 41.85
N ASP A 76 -20.03 -18.88 42.66
CA ASP A 76 -21.27 -19.34 43.31
C ASP A 76 -21.85 -18.28 44.28
N ASN A 77 -20.99 -17.38 44.78
CA ASN A 77 -21.32 -16.23 45.63
C ASN A 77 -21.50 -14.91 44.86
N ALA A 78 -21.40 -14.91 43.52
CA ALA A 78 -21.64 -13.71 42.73
C ALA A 78 -23.12 -13.31 42.85
N VAL A 79 -23.35 -12.10 43.36
CA VAL A 79 -24.70 -11.54 43.50
C VAL A 79 -25.02 -10.73 42.25
N ILE A 80 -26.00 -11.21 41.49
CA ILE A 80 -26.65 -10.49 40.39
C ILE A 80 -28.09 -10.27 40.84
N ASN A 81 -28.51 -9.01 40.96
CA ASN A 81 -29.90 -8.70 41.33
C ASN A 81 -30.83 -8.77 40.09
N PRO A 82 -32.16 -8.78 40.27
CA PRO A 82 -33.09 -8.89 39.14
C PRO A 82 -32.96 -7.80 38.07
N ALA A 83 -32.62 -6.55 38.44
CA ALA A 83 -32.40 -5.48 37.47
C ALA A 83 -31.11 -5.71 36.66
N GLU A 84 -30.03 -6.14 37.30
CA GLU A 84 -28.81 -6.56 36.60
C GLU A 84 -29.06 -7.76 35.68
N GLY A 85 -29.86 -8.72 36.13
CA GLY A 85 -30.28 -9.85 35.30
C GLY A 85 -31.06 -9.41 34.05
N PHE A 86 -31.96 -8.42 34.20
CA PHE A 86 -32.66 -7.81 33.06
C PHE A 86 -31.70 -7.12 32.10
N VAL A 87 -30.83 -6.23 32.60
CA VAL A 87 -29.90 -5.46 31.78
C VAL A 87 -28.92 -6.38 31.04
N LEU A 88 -28.33 -7.35 31.74
CA LEU A 88 -27.41 -8.33 31.15
C LEU A 88 -28.12 -9.20 30.11
N GLY A 89 -29.32 -9.69 30.43
CA GLY A 89 -30.14 -10.46 29.50
C GLY A 89 -30.49 -9.67 28.25
N ALA A 90 -30.90 -8.42 28.39
CA ALA A 90 -31.20 -7.54 27.27
C ALA A 90 -29.95 -7.30 26.41
N ALA A 91 -28.77 -7.15 27.02
CA ALA A 91 -27.51 -7.01 26.30
C ALA A 91 -27.16 -8.29 25.50
N PHE A 92 -27.36 -9.49 26.07
CA PHE A 92 -27.20 -10.76 25.35
C PHE A 92 -28.06 -10.82 24.09
N LEU A 93 -29.30 -10.31 24.16
CA LEU A 93 -30.23 -10.34 23.04
C LEU A 93 -29.86 -9.41 21.89
N ILE A 94 -29.16 -8.30 22.16
CA ILE A 94 -28.92 -7.26 21.15
C ILE A 94 -27.49 -7.15 20.63
N HIS A 95 -26.49 -7.73 21.32
CA HIS A 95 -25.08 -7.51 21.00
C HIS A 95 -24.69 -7.85 19.56
N ASP A 96 -25.26 -8.92 19.01
CA ASP A 96 -24.99 -9.41 17.66
C ASP A 96 -26.01 -8.92 16.61
N LEU A 97 -27.13 -8.32 17.03
CA LEU A 97 -28.19 -7.95 16.10
C LEU A 97 -27.75 -6.91 15.07
N GLY A 98 -26.69 -6.13 15.37
CA GLY A 98 -26.06 -5.20 14.43
C GLY A 98 -25.48 -5.85 13.17
N MET A 99 -25.30 -7.18 13.15
CA MET A 99 -24.83 -7.92 11.97
C MET A 99 -25.92 -8.14 10.92
N GLY A 100 -27.19 -7.90 11.24
CA GLY A 100 -28.30 -7.99 10.27
C GLY A 100 -28.54 -6.67 9.56
N ILE A 101 -28.77 -6.70 8.23
CA ILE A 101 -29.14 -5.50 7.46
C ILE A 101 -30.43 -4.85 8.02
N VAL A 102 -31.34 -5.66 8.55
CA VAL A 102 -32.61 -5.18 9.16
C VAL A 102 -32.43 -4.37 10.44
N ALA A 103 -31.25 -4.40 11.05
CA ALA A 103 -30.92 -3.53 12.18
C ALA A 103 -30.77 -2.06 11.75
N TYR A 104 -30.60 -1.80 10.45
CA TYR A 104 -30.45 -0.49 9.84
C TYR A 104 -31.83 -0.02 9.34
N ASN A 105 -32.21 1.21 9.68
CA ASN A 105 -33.55 1.75 9.42
C ASN A 105 -33.82 1.91 7.92
N GLU A 106 -32.79 2.26 7.14
CA GLU A 106 -32.87 2.32 5.67
C GLU A 106 -32.30 1.03 5.02
N GLY A 107 -32.13 -0.04 5.79
CA GLY A 107 -31.58 -1.30 5.32
C GLY A 107 -30.18 -1.17 4.72
N ILE A 108 -29.96 -1.78 3.56
CA ILE A 108 -28.65 -1.81 2.90
C ILE A 108 -28.19 -0.41 2.45
N ASP A 109 -29.12 0.50 2.16
CA ASP A 109 -28.80 1.86 1.72
C ASP A 109 -28.15 2.68 2.84
N GLU A 110 -28.57 2.49 4.09
CA GLU A 110 -27.90 3.08 5.26
C GLU A 110 -26.46 2.59 5.36
N LEU A 111 -26.24 1.28 5.17
CA LEU A 111 -24.92 0.67 5.26
C LEU A 111 -23.99 1.15 4.13
N LYS A 112 -24.48 1.20 2.88
CA LYS A 112 -23.71 1.68 1.72
C LYS A 112 -23.35 3.16 1.78
N LYS A 113 -24.06 3.95 2.59
CA LYS A 113 -23.71 5.35 2.87
C LYS A 113 -22.54 5.49 3.85
N THR A 114 -22.22 4.47 4.64
CA THR A 114 -21.13 4.52 5.61
C THR A 114 -19.76 4.63 4.93
N ALA A 115 -18.83 5.32 5.59
CA ALA A 115 -17.46 5.47 5.09
C ALA A 115 -16.76 4.14 4.91
N LEU A 116 -16.87 3.26 5.92
CA LEU A 116 -16.20 1.97 5.92
C LEU A 116 -16.61 1.10 4.74
N TRP A 117 -17.92 1.05 4.42
CA TRP A 117 -18.41 0.28 3.28
C TRP A 117 -17.83 0.82 1.97
N LYS A 118 -17.90 2.15 1.75
CA LYS A 118 -17.41 2.78 0.52
C LYS A 118 -15.91 2.58 0.33
N ASP A 119 -15.12 2.80 1.38
CA ASP A 119 -13.67 2.64 1.31
C ASP A 119 -13.29 1.18 1.08
N THR A 120 -13.92 0.23 1.78
CA THR A 120 -13.70 -1.21 1.59
C THR A 120 -14.04 -1.63 0.16
N PHE A 121 -15.17 -1.17 -0.38
CA PHE A 121 -15.59 -1.47 -1.74
C PHE A 121 -14.58 -0.92 -2.76
N SER A 122 -14.17 0.35 -2.63
CA SER A 122 -13.14 0.95 -3.48
C SER A 122 -11.78 0.24 -3.37
N SER A 123 -11.41 -0.23 -2.18
CA SER A 123 -10.20 -1.03 -1.96
C SER A 123 -10.24 -2.34 -2.74
N PHE A 124 -11.38 -3.05 -2.69
CA PHE A 124 -11.55 -4.29 -3.45
C PHE A 124 -11.57 -4.06 -4.96
N GLN A 125 -12.19 -2.99 -5.45
CA GLN A 125 -12.15 -2.62 -6.87
C GLN A 125 -10.71 -2.39 -7.35
N LYS A 126 -9.88 -1.69 -6.55
CA LYS A 126 -8.45 -1.48 -6.87
C LYS A 126 -7.66 -2.79 -6.88
N LYS A 127 -7.95 -3.69 -5.93
CA LYS A 127 -7.20 -4.94 -5.76
C LYS A 127 -7.50 -5.99 -6.84
N TYR A 128 -8.76 -6.13 -7.24
CA TYR A 128 -9.20 -7.16 -8.19
C TYR A 128 -9.42 -6.62 -9.61
N GLY A 129 -9.41 -5.30 -9.80
CA GLY A 129 -9.56 -4.62 -11.09
C GLY A 129 -11.02 -4.39 -11.50
N GLU A 130 -11.24 -3.43 -12.41
CA GLU A 130 -12.57 -2.99 -12.86
C GLU A 130 -13.38 -4.08 -13.60
N THR A 131 -12.72 -5.15 -14.07
CA THR A 131 -13.36 -6.31 -14.73
C THR A 131 -13.91 -7.36 -13.74
N SER A 132 -13.85 -7.09 -12.44
CA SER A 132 -14.35 -7.99 -11.40
C SER A 132 -15.88 -7.99 -11.32
N ASP A 133 -16.45 -9.10 -10.83
CA ASP A 133 -17.88 -9.22 -10.53
C ASP A 133 -18.28 -8.21 -9.44
N ILE A 134 -18.94 -7.13 -9.85
CA ILE A 134 -19.35 -6.02 -8.98
C ILE A 134 -20.24 -6.53 -7.83
N ASP A 135 -21.12 -7.49 -8.10
CA ASP A 135 -22.03 -8.04 -7.10
C ASP A 135 -21.26 -8.83 -6.03
N LEU A 136 -20.17 -9.50 -6.42
CA LEU A 136 -19.29 -10.19 -5.48
C LEU A 136 -18.52 -9.21 -4.59
N LEU A 137 -18.01 -8.10 -5.16
CA LEU A 137 -17.33 -7.06 -4.39
C LEU A 137 -18.28 -6.35 -3.41
N ASP A 138 -19.51 -6.09 -3.85
CA ASP A 138 -20.58 -5.50 -3.03
C ASP A 138 -20.92 -6.39 -1.84
N LYS A 139 -21.04 -7.70 -2.07
CA LYS A 139 -21.25 -8.71 -1.02
C LYS A 139 -20.11 -8.69 0.00
N TRP A 140 -18.86 -8.76 -0.44
CA TRP A 140 -17.71 -8.76 0.47
C TRP A 140 -17.59 -7.46 1.26
N ALA A 141 -17.80 -6.29 0.63
CA ALA A 141 -17.79 -5.01 1.33
C ALA A 141 -18.91 -4.92 2.37
N THR A 142 -20.08 -5.45 2.05
CA THR A 142 -21.23 -5.55 2.98
C THR A 142 -20.92 -6.44 4.17
N GLU A 143 -20.31 -7.61 3.96
CA GLU A 143 -19.90 -8.52 5.03
C GLU A 143 -18.89 -7.87 6.00
N VAL A 144 -17.88 -7.21 5.46
CA VAL A 144 -16.88 -6.48 6.26
C VAL A 144 -17.54 -5.33 7.04
N ALA A 145 -18.38 -4.53 6.39
CA ALA A 145 -19.03 -3.39 7.03
C ALA A 145 -19.98 -3.81 8.16
N LEU A 146 -20.81 -4.84 7.94
CA LEU A 146 -21.70 -5.38 8.97
C LEU A 146 -20.90 -5.88 10.17
N ARG A 147 -19.82 -6.62 9.92
CA ARG A 147 -18.97 -7.16 10.99
C ARG A 147 -18.22 -6.08 11.76
N GLU A 148 -17.68 -5.06 11.12
CA GLU A 148 -16.92 -4.03 11.83
C GLU A 148 -17.83 -3.00 12.54
N LEU A 149 -19.06 -2.80 12.07
CA LEU A 149 -19.99 -1.82 12.64
C LEU A 149 -21.01 -2.41 13.63
N HIS A 150 -21.11 -3.75 13.76
CA HIS A 150 -22.18 -4.36 14.57
C HIS A 150 -22.17 -3.91 16.04
N THR A 151 -21.00 -3.75 16.67
CA THR A 151 -20.91 -3.29 18.07
C THR A 151 -21.43 -1.86 18.23
N LEU A 152 -21.03 -0.96 17.33
CA LEU A 152 -21.52 0.43 17.27
C LEU A 152 -23.02 0.48 17.02
N LYS A 153 -23.55 -0.44 16.21
CA LYS A 153 -24.99 -0.53 15.96
C LYS A 153 -25.71 -1.07 17.20
N ALA A 154 -25.20 -2.13 17.83
CA ALA A 154 -25.74 -2.72 19.05
C ALA A 154 -25.87 -1.72 20.19
N GLU A 155 -24.93 -0.77 20.31
CA GLU A 155 -24.99 0.33 21.27
C GLU A 155 -26.29 1.13 21.21
N LYS A 156 -26.86 1.29 20.01
CA LYS A 156 -28.02 2.14 19.77
C LYS A 156 -29.33 1.36 19.69
N LEU A 157 -29.29 0.03 19.57
CA LEU A 157 -30.46 -0.78 19.22
C LEU A 157 -31.58 -0.70 20.26
N ALA A 158 -31.25 -0.66 21.55
CA ALA A 158 -32.26 -0.55 22.62
C ALA A 158 -33.07 0.76 22.56
N LEU A 159 -32.49 1.81 21.99
CA LEU A 159 -33.10 3.14 21.82
C LEU A 159 -33.63 3.39 20.40
N THR A 160 -33.33 2.48 19.46
CA THR A 160 -33.68 2.67 18.05
C THR A 160 -35.20 2.57 17.87
N LYS A 161 -35.73 3.49 17.06
CA LYS A 161 -37.13 3.57 16.68
C LYS A 161 -37.28 3.09 15.23
N TRP A 162 -38.22 2.19 15.02
CA TRP A 162 -38.73 1.81 13.70
C TRP A 162 -40.13 2.36 13.49
N THR A 163 -40.47 2.69 12.25
CA THR A 163 -41.80 3.18 11.88
C THR A 163 -42.59 2.03 11.24
N GLY A 164 -43.72 1.66 11.85
CA GLY A 164 -44.65 0.67 11.32
C GLY A 164 -45.41 1.18 10.09
N LEU A 165 -46.12 0.27 9.40
CA LEU A 165 -46.94 0.60 8.22
C LEU A 165 -48.11 1.55 8.53
N ASP A 166 -48.52 1.60 9.79
CA ASP A 166 -49.55 2.48 10.35
C ASP A 166 -48.97 3.80 10.89
N ASN A 167 -47.69 4.10 10.63
CA ASN A 167 -46.91 5.21 11.19
C ASN A 167 -46.72 5.16 12.72
N ASN A 168 -47.07 4.05 13.39
CA ASN A 168 -46.77 3.89 14.79
C ASN A 168 -45.29 3.58 15.01
N SER A 169 -44.77 4.03 16.15
CA SER A 169 -43.37 3.81 16.51
C SER A 169 -43.23 2.46 17.20
N VAL A 170 -42.31 1.64 16.73
CA VAL A 170 -42.00 0.32 17.30
C VAL A 170 -40.56 0.34 17.82
N PHE A 171 -40.36 -0.24 19.00
CA PHE A 171 -39.05 -0.36 19.64
C PHE A 171 -38.72 -1.82 19.93
N LEU A 172 -37.43 -2.13 20.08
CA LEU A 172 -37.03 -3.43 20.62
C LEU A 172 -37.42 -3.52 22.10
N LEU A 173 -37.06 -2.51 22.88
CA LEU A 173 -37.50 -2.34 24.26
C LEU A 173 -38.73 -1.43 24.29
N GLU A 174 -39.92 -2.03 24.38
CA GLU A 174 -41.20 -1.33 24.25
C GLU A 174 -41.51 -0.39 25.43
N ASP A 175 -41.28 -0.87 26.65
CA ASP A 175 -41.56 -0.12 27.87
C ASP A 175 -40.70 1.15 27.91
N SER A 176 -41.37 2.32 27.94
CA SER A 176 -40.70 3.61 27.88
C SER A 176 -39.84 3.89 29.11
N ASP A 177 -40.33 3.53 30.29
CA ASP A 177 -39.63 3.81 31.54
C ASP A 177 -38.35 2.98 31.65
N LEU A 178 -38.39 1.71 31.25
CA LEU A 178 -37.21 0.85 31.14
C LEU A 178 -36.26 1.32 30.05
N ARG A 179 -36.77 1.78 28.90
CA ARG A 179 -35.94 2.29 27.80
C ARG A 179 -35.20 3.56 28.20
N ASP A 180 -35.88 4.49 28.86
CA ASP A 180 -35.28 5.73 29.33
C ASP A 180 -34.28 5.48 30.47
N SER A 181 -34.57 4.51 31.35
CA SER A 181 -33.71 4.19 32.49
C SER A 181 -32.50 3.32 32.12
N TYR A 182 -32.69 2.32 31.26
CA TYR A 182 -31.70 1.27 30.99
C TYR A 182 -31.30 1.11 29.52
N GLY A 183 -32.00 1.72 28.56
CA GLY A 183 -31.71 1.52 27.14
C GLY A 183 -30.27 1.88 26.76
N ASP A 184 -29.77 3.03 27.23
CA ASP A 184 -28.37 3.47 27.02
C ASP A 184 -27.35 2.48 27.59
N ILE A 185 -27.54 2.00 28.83
CA ILE A 185 -26.56 1.11 29.47
C ILE A 185 -26.62 -0.31 28.90
N ILE A 186 -27.79 -0.80 28.54
CA ILE A 186 -27.96 -2.08 27.83
C ILE A 186 -27.17 -2.04 26.52
N GLY A 187 -27.33 -0.97 25.75
CA GLY A 187 -26.59 -0.74 24.52
C GLY A 187 -25.08 -0.71 24.72
N LYS A 188 -24.58 0.10 25.67
CA LYS A 188 -23.14 0.19 25.94
C LYS A 188 -22.53 -1.11 26.43
N ILE A 189 -23.22 -1.85 27.29
CA ILE A 189 -22.79 -3.20 27.70
C ILE A 189 -22.73 -4.11 26.48
N ALA A 190 -23.76 -4.12 25.63
CA ALA A 190 -23.79 -4.91 24.41
C ALA A 190 -22.62 -4.56 23.46
N SER A 191 -22.31 -3.27 23.27
CA SER A 191 -21.20 -2.80 22.43
C SER A 191 -19.82 -3.15 22.99
N SER A 192 -19.68 -3.22 24.32
CA SER A 192 -18.40 -3.41 25.00
C SER A 192 -17.64 -4.70 24.68
N HIS A 193 -18.30 -5.70 24.08
CA HIS A 193 -17.64 -6.95 23.68
C HIS A 193 -16.61 -6.75 22.55
N GLY A 194 -16.80 -5.73 21.71
CA GLY A 194 -15.84 -5.36 20.66
C GLY A 194 -14.79 -4.33 21.06
N ALA A 195 -14.82 -3.81 22.29
CA ALA A 195 -13.89 -2.79 22.78
C ALA A 195 -12.64 -3.42 23.44
N SER A 196 -11.61 -2.63 23.73
CA SER A 196 -10.59 -3.01 24.72
C SER A 196 -11.13 -2.84 26.16
N LEU A 197 -10.44 -3.41 27.16
CA LEU A 197 -10.85 -3.25 28.56
C LEU A 197 -10.84 -1.79 29.03
N ASP A 198 -9.83 -1.02 28.62
CA ASP A 198 -9.73 0.40 28.97
C ASP A 198 -10.87 1.22 28.34
N GLU A 199 -11.17 0.98 27.06
CA GLU A 199 -12.29 1.61 26.37
C GLU A 199 -13.63 1.22 27.00
N MET A 200 -13.81 -0.05 27.38
CA MET A 200 -15.02 -0.51 28.09
C MET A 200 -15.18 0.23 29.42
N VAL A 201 -14.13 0.30 30.24
CA VAL A 201 -14.19 0.96 31.55
C VAL A 201 -14.53 2.44 31.39
N HIS A 202 -13.92 3.11 30.40
CA HIS A 202 -14.21 4.50 30.08
C HIS A 202 -15.66 4.69 29.58
N MET A 203 -16.14 3.81 28.70
CA MET A 203 -17.51 3.86 28.14
C MET A 203 -18.59 3.62 29.20
N LEU A 204 -18.38 2.66 30.10
CA LEU A 204 -19.38 2.20 31.06
C LEU A 204 -19.39 3.02 32.36
N GLY A 205 -18.24 3.56 32.76
CA GLY A 205 -18.04 4.22 34.04
C GLY A 205 -17.91 3.23 35.21
N LEU A 206 -17.18 3.63 36.25
CA LEU A 206 -16.91 2.78 37.43
C LEU A 206 -18.04 2.77 38.46
N ASP A 207 -18.85 3.83 38.50
CA ASP A 207 -19.89 4.01 39.51
C ASP A 207 -21.13 3.15 39.23
N PRO A 208 -21.70 2.49 40.26
CA PRO A 208 -22.98 1.81 40.11
C PRO A 208 -24.10 2.77 39.71
N LYS A 209 -24.95 2.35 38.77
CA LYS A 209 -26.16 3.09 38.41
C LYS A 209 -27.32 2.74 39.35
N GLY A 210 -28.04 3.76 39.82
CA GLY A 210 -29.23 3.58 40.66
C GLY A 210 -30.39 2.90 39.92
N ALA A 211 -31.27 2.26 40.69
CA ALA A 211 -32.51 1.70 40.16
C ALA A 211 -33.56 2.82 39.90
N PRO A 212 -34.40 2.71 38.87
CA PRO A 212 -35.53 3.61 38.65
C PRO A 212 -36.58 3.46 39.75
N GLY A 213 -37.39 4.50 39.97
CA GLY A 213 -38.26 4.61 41.15
C GLY A 213 -39.34 3.52 41.31
N PHE A 214 -39.64 2.77 40.24
CA PHE A 214 -40.57 1.63 40.29
C PHE A 214 -39.89 0.31 40.69
N LEU A 215 -38.55 0.30 40.83
CA LEU A 215 -37.76 -0.84 41.30
C LEU A 215 -37.15 -0.55 42.69
N PRO A 216 -36.80 -1.60 43.47
CA PRO A 216 -36.10 -1.43 44.74
C PRO A 216 -34.77 -0.69 44.59
N ALA A 217 -34.50 0.26 45.49
CA ALA A 217 -33.27 1.06 45.47
C ALA A 217 -31.97 0.24 45.58
N SER A 218 -32.03 -0.97 46.16
CA SER A 218 -30.90 -1.89 46.27
C SER A 218 -30.56 -2.61 44.96
N TRP A 219 -31.41 -2.54 43.93
CA TRP A 219 -31.17 -3.16 42.62
C TRP A 219 -30.33 -2.27 41.70
N THR A 220 -29.18 -1.83 42.21
CA THR A 220 -28.22 -1.04 41.44
C THR A 220 -27.58 -1.88 40.34
N ILE A 221 -27.16 -1.24 39.26
CA ILE A 221 -26.44 -1.88 38.15
C ILE A 221 -24.96 -1.58 38.30
N ASP A 222 -24.10 -2.61 38.28
CA ASP A 222 -22.65 -2.45 38.13
C ASP A 222 -22.25 -2.65 36.65
N PRO A 223 -22.04 -1.57 35.88
CA PRO A 223 -21.85 -1.68 34.43
C PRO A 223 -20.59 -2.47 34.06
N VAL A 224 -19.47 -2.21 34.73
CA VAL A 224 -18.19 -2.89 34.44
C VAL A 224 -18.29 -4.38 34.74
N LYS A 225 -18.98 -4.77 35.81
CA LYS A 225 -19.26 -6.19 36.09
C LYS A 225 -20.03 -6.85 34.94
N LEU A 226 -21.09 -6.20 34.44
CA LEU A 226 -21.89 -6.74 33.34
C LEU A 226 -21.13 -6.76 32.01
N GLY A 227 -20.31 -5.74 31.72
CA GLY A 227 -19.41 -5.69 30.57
C GLY A 227 -18.35 -6.79 30.61
N CYS A 228 -17.76 -7.06 31.77
CA CYS A 228 -16.84 -8.19 31.94
C CYS A 228 -17.51 -9.55 31.66
N ILE A 229 -18.79 -9.70 32.06
CA ILE A 229 -19.55 -10.93 31.80
C ILE A 229 -19.76 -11.11 30.30
N ILE A 230 -20.32 -10.12 29.60
CA ILE A 230 -20.67 -10.28 28.18
C ILE A 230 -19.44 -10.60 27.32
N ARG A 231 -18.32 -9.92 27.57
CA ARG A 231 -17.03 -10.17 26.89
C ARG A 231 -16.58 -11.62 26.97
N VAL A 232 -16.60 -12.18 28.19
CA VAL A 232 -16.13 -13.54 28.43
C VAL A 232 -17.12 -14.58 27.90
N VAL A 233 -18.42 -14.38 28.11
CA VAL A 233 -19.42 -15.39 27.73
C VAL A 233 -19.61 -15.49 26.23
N ASP A 234 -19.53 -14.36 25.51
CA ASP A 234 -19.54 -14.32 24.05
C ASP A 234 -18.32 -15.07 23.49
N ALA A 235 -17.12 -14.71 23.95
CA ALA A 235 -15.88 -15.36 23.52
C ALA A 235 -15.89 -16.89 23.74
N ILE A 236 -16.49 -17.38 24.83
CA ILE A 236 -16.55 -18.81 25.16
C ILE A 236 -17.48 -19.61 24.24
N ASN A 237 -18.50 -19.00 23.61
CA ASN A 237 -19.53 -19.72 22.87
C ASN A 237 -19.06 -20.16 21.47
N VAL A 238 -18.15 -21.13 21.41
CA VAL A 238 -17.54 -21.63 20.16
C VAL A 238 -17.80 -23.12 19.89
N ASP A 239 -18.85 -23.68 20.50
CA ASP A 239 -19.22 -25.10 20.37
C ASP A 239 -20.13 -25.40 19.16
N ASP A 240 -20.45 -26.68 18.98
CA ASP A 240 -21.21 -27.20 17.85
C ASP A 240 -22.57 -26.58 17.57
N ARG A 241 -23.17 -25.91 18.56
CA ARG A 241 -24.42 -25.16 18.37
C ARG A 241 -24.26 -24.00 17.39
N ARG A 242 -23.05 -23.41 17.32
CA ARG A 242 -22.71 -22.35 16.37
C ARG A 242 -22.45 -22.88 14.96
N ALA A 243 -22.07 -24.15 14.83
CA ALA A 243 -21.81 -24.78 13.53
C ALA A 243 -22.48 -26.17 13.38
N PRO A 244 -23.82 -26.23 13.28
CA PRO A 244 -24.51 -27.51 13.11
C PRO A 244 -24.09 -28.21 11.81
N LYS A 245 -23.58 -29.44 11.91
CA LYS A 245 -23.03 -30.20 10.76
C LYS A 245 -24.00 -30.30 9.56
N PHE A 246 -25.29 -30.49 9.84
CA PHE A 246 -26.30 -30.58 8.78
C PHE A 246 -26.45 -29.25 8.03
N LEU A 247 -26.49 -28.13 8.75
CA LEU A 247 -26.57 -26.80 8.14
C LEU A 247 -25.29 -26.46 7.34
N ALA A 248 -24.12 -26.83 7.86
CA ALA A 248 -22.84 -26.68 7.16
C ALA A 248 -22.85 -27.40 5.80
N ALA A 249 -23.40 -28.62 5.75
CA ALA A 249 -23.51 -29.41 4.52
C ALA A 249 -24.45 -28.78 3.47
N LEU A 250 -25.48 -28.04 3.93
CA LEU A 250 -26.40 -27.30 3.05
C LEU A 250 -25.77 -26.00 2.54
N ARG A 251 -25.10 -25.25 3.40
CA ARG A 251 -24.49 -23.94 3.07
C ARG A 251 -23.19 -24.05 2.28
N LYS A 252 -22.42 -25.12 2.49
CA LYS A 252 -21.11 -25.36 1.86
C LYS A 252 -20.16 -24.16 1.98
N PRO A 253 -19.83 -23.73 3.21
CA PRO A 253 -18.92 -22.60 3.44
C PRO A 253 -17.54 -22.84 2.80
N VAL A 254 -16.86 -21.76 2.40
CA VAL A 254 -15.55 -21.77 1.73
C VAL A 254 -14.53 -20.89 2.45
N GLY A 255 -13.24 -21.07 2.16
CA GLY A 255 -12.14 -20.30 2.76
C GLY A 255 -12.18 -20.30 4.29
N THR A 256 -11.90 -19.15 4.90
CA THR A 256 -11.88 -18.96 6.36
C THR A 256 -13.21 -19.32 7.04
N SER A 257 -14.34 -19.11 6.36
CA SER A 257 -15.64 -19.55 6.88
C SER A 257 -15.69 -21.06 7.06
N LYS A 258 -15.20 -21.84 6.07
CA LYS A 258 -15.13 -23.31 6.16
C LYS A 258 -14.35 -23.75 7.39
N GLU A 259 -13.23 -23.09 7.68
CA GLU A 259 -12.39 -23.40 8.84
C GLU A 259 -13.14 -23.16 10.16
N HIS A 260 -13.83 -22.01 10.29
CA HIS A 260 -14.69 -21.71 11.44
C HIS A 260 -15.78 -22.76 11.65
N TRP A 261 -16.52 -23.09 10.58
CA TRP A 261 -17.57 -24.10 10.64
C TRP A 261 -17.01 -25.49 11.01
N MET A 262 -15.87 -25.87 10.44
CA MET A 262 -15.25 -27.17 10.69
C MET A 262 -14.87 -27.31 12.16
N PHE A 263 -14.13 -26.36 12.72
CA PHE A 263 -13.64 -26.51 14.08
C PHE A 263 -14.78 -26.45 15.11
N GLN A 264 -15.69 -25.48 14.99
CA GLN A 264 -16.77 -25.31 15.96
C GLN A 264 -17.68 -26.55 15.96
N SER A 265 -17.97 -27.14 14.79
CA SER A 265 -18.80 -28.35 14.69
C SER A 265 -18.22 -29.57 15.43
N LYS A 266 -16.90 -29.57 15.65
CA LYS A 266 -16.16 -30.62 16.35
C LYS A 266 -16.02 -30.37 17.85
N LEU A 267 -16.29 -29.17 18.36
CA LEU A 267 -16.20 -28.89 19.79
C LEU A 267 -17.47 -29.30 20.53
N ASN A 268 -17.30 -29.91 21.70
CA ASN A 268 -18.36 -30.06 22.70
C ASN A 268 -18.48 -28.79 23.54
N GLN A 269 -19.60 -28.63 24.23
CA GLN A 269 -19.77 -27.57 25.23
C GLN A 269 -18.66 -27.63 26.29
N PRO A 270 -18.12 -26.48 26.70
CA PRO A 270 -17.02 -26.44 27.68
C PRO A 270 -17.51 -26.88 29.06
N THR A 271 -16.62 -27.55 29.80
CA THR A 271 -16.83 -27.95 31.20
C THR A 271 -15.77 -27.33 32.10
N ILE A 272 -15.96 -27.37 33.42
CA ILE A 272 -14.95 -26.86 34.36
C ILE A 272 -14.05 -28.00 34.83
N LYS A 273 -12.72 -27.80 34.73
CA LYS A 273 -11.69 -28.66 35.32
C LYS A 273 -10.84 -27.84 36.28
N GLY A 274 -11.04 -28.02 37.58
CA GLY A 274 -10.45 -27.16 38.60
C GLY A 274 -11.02 -25.75 38.51
N ASN A 275 -10.19 -24.77 38.17
CA ASN A 275 -10.60 -23.38 37.92
C ASN A 275 -10.43 -22.97 36.43
N ARG A 276 -10.33 -23.94 35.51
CA ARG A 276 -10.15 -23.69 34.07
C ARG A 276 -11.27 -24.31 33.25
N LEU A 277 -11.56 -23.73 32.08
CA LEU A 277 -12.47 -24.32 31.09
C LEU A 277 -11.77 -25.43 30.30
N LEU A 278 -12.43 -26.57 30.20
CA LEU A 278 -12.01 -27.71 29.40
C LEU A 278 -12.91 -27.80 28.17
N PHE A 279 -12.32 -27.52 27.01
CA PHE A 279 -12.90 -27.81 25.70
C PHE A 279 -12.47 -29.21 25.25
N THR A 280 -13.39 -29.98 24.68
CA THR A 280 -13.11 -31.32 24.15
C THR A 280 -13.62 -31.48 22.72
N SER A 281 -12.85 -32.17 21.89
CA SER A 281 -13.25 -32.50 20.52
C SER A 281 -14.09 -33.78 20.46
N LYS A 282 -15.17 -33.80 19.69
CA LYS A 282 -16.01 -34.98 19.39
C LYS A 282 -15.29 -36.06 18.59
N SER A 283 -14.39 -35.63 17.73
CA SER A 283 -13.62 -36.45 16.80
C SER A 283 -12.28 -35.77 16.57
N PRO A 284 -11.21 -36.53 16.28
CA PRO A 284 -9.92 -35.93 15.98
C PRO A 284 -9.96 -35.07 14.71
N PHE A 285 -9.03 -34.13 14.62
CA PHE A 285 -8.75 -33.34 13.42
C PHE A 285 -7.73 -34.06 12.54
N GLY A 286 -8.10 -34.40 11.30
CA GLY A 286 -7.19 -34.97 10.31
C GLY A 286 -6.23 -33.93 9.73
N ILE A 287 -5.29 -34.37 8.90
CA ILE A 287 -4.26 -33.50 8.31
C ILE A 287 -4.85 -32.37 7.44
N GLU A 288 -5.91 -32.67 6.68
CA GLU A 288 -6.64 -31.71 5.83
C GLU A 288 -7.47 -30.68 6.62
N GLU A 289 -7.58 -30.86 7.94
CA GLU A 289 -8.29 -29.97 8.86
C GLU A 289 -7.32 -29.24 9.78
N SER A 290 -6.02 -29.28 9.48
CA SER A 290 -4.96 -28.66 10.30
C SER A 290 -5.16 -27.16 10.46
N ASP A 291 -5.54 -26.44 9.40
CA ASP A 291 -5.86 -25.00 9.48
C ASP A 291 -7.03 -24.74 10.44
N SER A 292 -8.06 -25.60 10.43
CA SER A 292 -9.19 -25.50 11.36
C SER A 292 -8.79 -25.80 12.81
N TRP A 293 -7.84 -26.71 13.03
CA TRP A 293 -7.29 -26.99 14.36
C TRP A 293 -6.46 -25.82 14.88
N TRP A 294 -5.62 -25.20 14.03
CA TRP A 294 -4.84 -24.01 14.39
C TRP A 294 -5.75 -22.82 14.71
N LEU A 295 -6.78 -22.59 13.89
CA LEU A 295 -7.80 -21.59 14.18
C LEU A 295 -8.52 -21.86 15.52
N CYS A 296 -8.78 -23.12 15.85
CA CYS A 296 -9.31 -23.50 17.17
C CYS A 296 -8.31 -23.18 18.29
N TYR A 297 -7.03 -23.52 18.13
CA TYR A 297 -5.98 -23.20 19.10
C TYR A 297 -5.90 -21.69 19.37
N ASP A 298 -5.87 -20.87 18.31
CA ASP A 298 -5.82 -19.41 18.42
C ASP A 298 -7.07 -18.83 19.08
N THR A 299 -8.26 -19.35 18.73
CA THR A 299 -9.53 -18.96 19.35
C THR A 299 -9.54 -19.28 20.85
N LEU A 300 -9.12 -20.48 21.24
CA LEU A 300 -9.05 -20.87 22.66
C LEU A 300 -7.99 -20.08 23.44
N ARG A 301 -6.90 -19.69 22.79
CA ARG A 301 -5.86 -18.83 23.37
C ARG A 301 -6.37 -17.40 23.58
N MET A 302 -7.15 -16.87 22.64
CA MET A 302 -7.85 -15.59 22.80
C MET A 302 -8.79 -15.62 24.01
N ILE A 303 -9.61 -16.68 24.15
CA ILE A 303 -10.51 -16.86 25.30
C ILE A 303 -9.73 -16.91 26.63
N ASP A 304 -8.61 -17.62 26.67
CA ASP A 304 -7.74 -17.70 27.86
C ASP A 304 -7.18 -16.33 28.26
N ASN A 305 -6.74 -15.54 27.29
CA ASN A 305 -6.24 -14.18 27.52
C ASN A 305 -7.36 -13.24 28.01
N GLU A 306 -8.55 -13.33 27.42
CA GLU A 306 -9.72 -12.53 27.83
C GLU A 306 -10.09 -12.82 29.29
N LEU A 307 -10.18 -14.12 29.66
CA LEU A 307 -10.43 -14.55 31.04
C LEU A 307 -9.40 -13.98 32.03
N LYS A 308 -8.10 -14.08 31.71
CA LYS A 308 -7.01 -13.57 32.57
C LYS A 308 -7.04 -12.05 32.71
N SER A 309 -7.35 -11.34 31.62
CA SER A 309 -7.36 -9.88 31.60
C SER A 309 -8.55 -9.33 32.39
N VAL A 310 -9.74 -9.92 32.19
CA VAL A 310 -10.94 -9.60 32.98
C VAL A 310 -10.75 -9.93 34.46
N ASP A 311 -10.14 -11.08 34.77
CA ASP A 311 -9.84 -11.45 36.15
C ASP A 311 -8.95 -10.43 36.85
N SER A 312 -7.88 -9.99 36.17
CA SER A 312 -6.96 -8.98 36.67
C SER A 312 -7.68 -7.64 36.91
N LEU A 313 -8.49 -7.19 35.95
CA LEU A 313 -9.29 -5.96 36.09
C LEU A 313 -10.25 -6.03 37.28
N LEU A 314 -10.98 -7.14 37.45
CA LEU A 314 -11.91 -7.31 38.57
C LEU A 314 -11.17 -7.31 39.92
N MET A 315 -9.97 -7.91 40.00
CA MET A 315 -9.14 -7.86 41.20
C MET A 315 -8.68 -6.44 41.53
N ASP A 316 -8.18 -5.70 40.53
CA ASP A 316 -7.71 -4.32 40.71
C ASP A 316 -8.82 -3.38 41.19
N LEU A 317 -10.05 -3.63 40.73
CA LEU A 317 -11.25 -2.89 41.16
C LEU A 317 -11.85 -3.40 42.48
N GLY A 318 -11.26 -4.42 43.13
CA GLY A 318 -11.78 -5.01 44.36
C GLY A 318 -13.14 -5.70 44.21
N LYS A 319 -13.49 -6.14 43.00
CA LYS A 319 -14.78 -6.80 42.69
C LYS A 319 -14.67 -8.33 42.83
N ILE A 320 -15.82 -9.00 42.92
CA ILE A 320 -15.87 -10.47 42.93
C ILE A 320 -15.42 -11.00 41.57
N THR A 321 -14.33 -11.76 41.58
CA THR A 321 -13.76 -12.38 40.39
C THR A 321 -14.54 -13.61 39.91
N PHE A 322 -14.33 -14.02 38.67
CA PHE A 322 -14.98 -15.21 38.09
C PHE A 322 -14.44 -16.52 38.68
N LYS A 323 -15.26 -17.58 38.63
CA LYS A 323 -14.91 -18.94 39.06
C LYS A 323 -13.82 -19.55 38.17
N VAL A 324 -13.90 -19.23 36.89
CA VAL A 324 -12.98 -19.66 35.84
C VAL A 324 -11.89 -18.61 35.64
N LYS A 325 -10.64 -19.05 35.54
CA LYS A 325 -9.43 -18.20 35.42
C LYS A 325 -8.64 -18.39 34.12
N GLY A 326 -9.08 -19.29 33.24
CA GLY A 326 -8.39 -19.59 31.99
C GLY A 326 -8.86 -20.89 31.34
N VAL A 327 -8.16 -21.33 30.30
CA VAL A 327 -8.44 -22.55 29.52
C VAL A 327 -7.45 -23.66 29.87
N ALA A 328 -7.95 -24.89 30.03
CA ALA A 328 -7.13 -26.06 30.33
C ALA A 328 -6.30 -26.46 29.10
N TYR A 329 -5.03 -26.83 29.34
CA TYR A 329 -4.08 -27.32 28.32
C TYR A 329 -3.65 -26.34 27.23
N ILE A 330 -4.14 -25.11 27.21
CA ILE A 330 -3.85 -24.12 26.15
C ILE A 330 -2.40 -23.61 26.13
N ASP A 331 -1.65 -23.88 27.21
CA ASP A 331 -0.27 -23.41 27.41
C ASP A 331 0.70 -23.80 26.26
N SER A 332 0.41 -24.89 25.54
CA SER A 332 1.13 -25.23 24.29
C SER A 332 0.26 -26.08 23.34
N PRO A 333 0.53 -26.06 22.01
CA PRO A 333 -0.19 -26.89 21.05
C PRO A 333 -0.14 -28.37 21.41
N THR A 334 1.03 -28.86 21.83
CA THR A 334 1.25 -30.25 22.23
C THR A 334 0.42 -30.66 23.43
N ARG A 335 0.20 -29.75 24.39
CA ARG A 335 -0.65 -30.04 25.56
C ARG A 335 -2.14 -30.03 25.18
N LEU A 336 -2.57 -29.15 24.28
CA LEU A 336 -3.98 -29.05 23.90
C LEU A 336 -4.51 -30.35 23.28
N ILE A 337 -3.65 -31.18 22.67
CA ILE A 337 -4.00 -32.52 22.14
C ILE A 337 -4.61 -33.42 23.22
N GLU A 338 -4.34 -33.18 24.50
CA GLU A 338 -4.96 -33.93 25.60
C GLU A 338 -6.50 -33.84 25.57
N SER A 339 -7.06 -32.74 25.05
CA SER A 339 -8.51 -32.52 24.97
C SER A 339 -9.03 -32.26 23.55
N ILE A 340 -8.24 -31.65 22.67
CA ILE A 340 -8.56 -31.41 21.24
C ILE A 340 -7.71 -32.32 20.37
N LYS A 341 -8.24 -33.50 20.06
CA LYS A 341 -7.48 -34.61 19.44
C LYS A 341 -7.12 -34.32 17.97
N VAL A 342 -5.99 -34.87 17.53
CA VAL A 342 -5.54 -34.88 16.12
C VAL A 342 -5.34 -36.33 15.66
N ASP A 343 -5.39 -36.57 14.35
CA ASP A 343 -5.18 -37.89 13.74
C ASP A 343 -4.22 -37.81 12.55
N GLY A 344 -3.14 -38.60 12.59
CA GLY A 344 -2.15 -38.68 11.52
C GLY A 344 -1.14 -37.52 11.44
N TRP A 345 -1.15 -36.57 12.38
CA TRP A 345 -0.19 -35.46 12.45
C TRP A 345 0.01 -34.96 13.88
N GLN A 346 1.02 -34.11 14.09
CA GLN A 346 1.28 -33.46 15.37
C GLN A 346 1.37 -31.94 15.18
N PRO A 347 0.60 -31.14 15.94
CA PRO A 347 0.72 -29.70 15.92
C PRO A 347 2.03 -29.29 16.62
N VAL A 348 2.94 -28.77 15.82
CA VAL A 348 4.17 -28.12 16.26
C VAL A 348 4.11 -26.70 15.73
N ASP A 349 4.29 -25.72 16.60
CA ASP A 349 4.39 -24.32 16.17
C ASP A 349 5.70 -24.15 15.39
N THR A 350 5.61 -24.19 14.07
CA THR A 350 6.72 -24.03 13.13
C THR A 350 6.77 -22.62 12.55
N THR A 351 6.08 -21.65 13.17
CA THR A 351 6.13 -20.26 12.73
C THR A 351 7.56 -19.74 12.69
N ILE A 352 7.88 -18.96 11.66
CA ILE A 352 9.22 -18.38 11.50
C ILE A 352 9.46 -17.43 12.67
N ASN A 353 10.39 -17.80 13.55
CA ASN A 353 10.74 -16.98 14.69
C ASN A 353 11.84 -15.98 14.31
N VAL A 354 11.51 -14.70 14.35
CA VAL A 354 12.50 -13.61 14.22
C VAL A 354 13.06 -13.29 15.59
N SER A 355 14.15 -13.93 15.97
CA SER A 355 14.81 -13.72 17.27
C SER A 355 15.49 -12.35 17.39
N ASN A 356 15.75 -11.65 16.28
CA ASN A 356 16.39 -10.35 16.25
C ASN A 356 15.72 -9.41 15.24
N VAL A 357 14.55 -8.89 15.61
CA VAL A 357 13.80 -7.88 14.84
C VAL A 357 14.67 -6.66 14.51
N PRO A 358 15.48 -6.08 15.43
CA PRO A 358 16.35 -4.95 15.10
C PRO A 358 17.32 -5.23 13.93
N LYS A 359 17.93 -6.42 13.89
CA LYS A 359 18.81 -6.81 12.79
C LYS A 359 18.03 -6.96 11.49
N LEU A 360 16.83 -7.55 11.52
CA LEU A 360 15.97 -7.67 10.34
C LEU A 360 15.64 -6.29 9.75
N VAL A 361 15.22 -5.35 10.60
CA VAL A 361 14.92 -3.97 10.20
C VAL A 361 16.16 -3.26 9.64
N ALA A 362 17.32 -3.42 10.27
CA ALA A 362 18.57 -2.83 9.78
C ALA A 362 19.02 -3.40 8.42
N THR A 363 18.77 -4.69 8.18
CA THR A 363 19.04 -5.34 6.89
C THR A 363 18.03 -4.88 5.84
N LEU A 364 16.74 -5.17 6.03
CA LEU A 364 15.72 -4.99 5.00
C LEU A 364 15.20 -3.54 4.86
N GLY A 365 15.25 -2.75 5.92
CA GLY A 365 14.85 -1.33 5.91
C GLY A 365 16.02 -0.37 5.86
N GLY A 366 17.25 -0.86 5.71
CA GLY A 366 18.46 -0.06 5.85
C GLY A 366 19.47 -0.27 4.72
N LYS A 367 20.76 -0.26 5.09
CA LYS A 367 21.89 -0.24 4.16
C LYS A 367 21.93 -1.46 3.21
N GLU A 368 21.40 -2.62 3.58
CA GLU A 368 21.44 -3.79 2.69
C GLU A 368 20.40 -3.70 1.57
N LEU A 369 19.27 -2.99 1.76
CA LEU A 369 18.29 -2.74 0.69
C LEU A 369 18.70 -1.54 -0.19
N TYR A 370 19.20 -0.48 0.44
CA TYR A 370 19.45 0.81 -0.23
C TYR A 370 20.92 1.08 -0.57
N GLY A 371 21.83 0.19 -0.18
CA GLY A 371 23.26 0.39 -0.34
C GLY A 371 23.81 1.56 0.51
N ASN A 372 24.89 2.17 0.04
CA ASN A 372 25.53 3.32 0.70
C ASN A 372 24.94 4.68 0.28
N ASP A 373 23.76 4.70 -0.35
CA ASP A 373 23.10 5.95 -0.70
C ASP A 373 22.35 6.53 0.50
N TYR A 374 22.98 7.51 1.16
CA TYR A 374 22.42 8.20 2.31
C TYR A 374 21.37 9.27 1.95
N ARG A 375 21.05 9.47 0.67
CA ARG A 375 19.97 10.36 0.25
C ARG A 375 18.61 9.66 0.23
N VAL A 376 18.59 8.32 0.23
CA VAL A 376 17.35 7.51 0.27
C VAL A 376 16.46 7.86 1.46
N PRO A 377 16.95 7.99 2.71
CA PRO A 377 16.05 8.32 3.82
C PRO A 377 15.38 9.68 3.68
N LEU A 378 16.08 10.67 3.12
CA LEU A 378 15.49 11.97 2.78
C LEU A 378 14.39 11.80 1.72
N ARG A 379 14.63 11.00 0.67
CA ARG A 379 13.63 10.67 -0.36
C ARG A 379 12.38 10.01 0.25
N GLU A 380 12.53 9.01 1.12
CA GLU A 380 11.40 8.33 1.77
C GLU A 380 10.60 9.28 2.68
N MET A 381 11.28 10.16 3.44
CA MET A 381 10.61 11.16 4.26
C MET A 381 9.81 12.18 3.41
N ILE A 382 10.37 12.66 2.30
CA ILE A 382 9.67 13.56 1.36
C ILE A 382 8.46 12.84 0.74
N GLN A 383 8.60 11.57 0.36
CA GLN A 383 7.50 10.80 -0.20
C GLN A 383 6.35 10.64 0.79
N ASN A 384 6.65 10.29 2.05
CA ASN A 384 5.65 10.13 3.10
C ASN A 384 4.93 11.45 3.40
N ALA A 385 5.67 12.56 3.40
CA ALA A 385 5.13 13.91 3.53
C ALA A 385 4.17 14.27 2.39
N SER A 386 4.55 14.01 1.13
CA SER A 386 3.68 14.21 -0.05
C SER A 386 2.42 13.33 0.03
N ASP A 387 2.56 12.05 0.42
CA ASP A 387 1.42 11.14 0.61
C ASP A 387 0.44 11.65 1.68
N ALA A 388 0.95 12.20 2.80
CA ALA A 388 0.14 12.78 3.87
C ALA A 388 -0.55 14.09 3.45
N ILE A 389 0.09 14.91 2.62
CA ILE A 389 -0.50 16.13 2.04
C ILE A 389 -1.60 15.79 1.05
N ARG A 390 -1.37 14.82 0.16
CA ARG A 390 -2.41 14.32 -0.76
C ARG A 390 -3.62 13.79 0.01
N ALA A 391 -3.38 13.02 1.07
CA ALA A 391 -4.46 12.51 1.90
C ALA A 391 -5.28 13.67 2.50
N ARG A 392 -4.62 14.75 2.91
CA ARG A 392 -5.31 15.92 3.49
C ARG A 392 -6.16 16.64 2.47
N ARG A 393 -5.63 16.88 1.26
CA ARG A 393 -6.38 17.46 0.13
C ARG A 393 -7.66 16.67 -0.15
N THR A 394 -7.54 15.34 -0.23
CA THR A 394 -8.69 14.46 -0.47
C THR A 394 -9.67 14.46 0.71
N MET A 395 -9.19 14.49 1.96
CA MET A 395 -10.08 14.54 3.12
C MET A 395 -10.88 15.84 3.18
N ASP A 396 -10.20 16.98 2.96
CA ASP A 396 -10.78 18.33 3.03
C ASP A 396 -11.56 18.72 1.75
N ASP A 397 -11.56 17.87 0.72
CA ASP A 397 -12.08 18.17 -0.63
C ASP A 397 -11.53 19.50 -1.19
N ASP A 398 -10.28 19.80 -0.86
CA ASP A 398 -9.59 21.04 -1.21
C ASP A 398 -8.29 20.74 -1.97
N ASP A 399 -8.43 20.68 -3.30
CA ASP A 399 -7.28 20.54 -4.19
C ASP A 399 -6.35 21.77 -4.14
N PHE A 400 -6.79 22.90 -3.60
CA PHE A 400 -6.00 24.13 -3.45
C PHE A 400 -5.32 24.23 -2.08
N PHE A 401 -5.50 23.25 -1.19
CA PHE A 401 -4.80 23.22 0.08
C PHE A 401 -3.29 23.35 -0.14
N ASP A 402 -2.74 24.40 0.49
CA ASP A 402 -1.34 24.80 0.42
C ASP A 402 -0.46 23.84 1.23
N GLY A 403 -0.26 22.67 0.64
CA GLY A 403 0.56 21.59 1.17
C GLY A 403 2.05 21.91 1.07
N LYS A 404 2.74 21.91 2.21
CA LYS A 404 4.13 22.33 2.37
C LYS A 404 4.96 21.24 3.02
N ILE A 405 6.13 21.02 2.45
CA ILE A 405 7.21 20.25 3.05
C ILE A 405 8.33 21.21 3.39
N ARG A 406 8.86 21.20 4.61
CA ARG A 406 10.06 21.95 5.00
C ARG A 406 11.18 20.99 5.35
N ILE A 407 12.35 21.22 4.77
CA ILE A 407 13.55 20.41 4.95
C ILE A 407 14.65 21.32 5.44
N LYS A 408 15.29 21.01 6.56
CA LYS A 408 16.45 21.78 7.04
C LYS A 408 17.48 20.91 7.75
N ILE A 409 18.73 21.36 7.73
CA ILE A 409 19.77 20.83 8.61
C ILE A 409 20.06 21.90 9.65
N ASP A 410 19.87 21.55 10.91
CA ASP A 410 20.01 22.46 12.06
C ASP A 410 20.82 21.76 13.17
N SER A 411 21.02 22.42 14.30
CA SER A 411 21.74 21.87 15.44
C SER A 411 21.12 22.22 16.77
N ASP A 412 21.09 21.26 17.68
CA ASP A 412 20.70 21.44 19.08
C ASP A 412 21.82 20.98 20.03
N GLU A 413 21.50 20.89 21.32
CA GLU A 413 22.40 20.37 22.36
C GLU A 413 22.87 18.91 22.14
N ASN A 414 22.17 18.16 21.30
CA ASN A 414 22.47 16.76 21.00
C ASN A 414 23.27 16.59 19.69
N GLY A 415 23.55 17.69 18.98
CA GLY A 415 24.33 17.70 17.75
C GLY A 415 23.52 18.21 16.55
N GLN A 416 24.00 17.90 15.35
CA GLN A 416 23.32 18.29 14.12
C GLN A 416 22.21 17.29 13.78
N TYR A 417 21.09 17.79 13.25
CA TYR A 417 19.99 16.94 12.81
C TYR A 417 19.46 17.39 11.45
N LEU A 418 18.94 16.42 10.69
CA LEU A 418 18.11 16.65 9.53
C LEU A 418 16.65 16.60 9.97
N GLU A 419 15.89 17.62 9.60
CA GLU A 419 14.46 17.73 9.87
C GLU A 419 13.68 17.75 8.55
N VAL A 420 12.64 16.94 8.46
CA VAL A 420 11.60 17.01 7.42
C VAL A 420 10.26 17.19 8.11
N SER A 421 9.55 18.27 7.80
CA SER A 421 8.21 18.53 8.32
C SER A 421 7.21 18.72 7.19
N ASP A 422 5.99 18.26 7.40
CA ASP A 422 4.84 18.42 6.51
C ASP A 422 3.64 19.00 7.26
N ASN A 423 2.71 19.59 6.52
CA ASN A 423 1.40 20.00 7.04
C ASN A 423 0.26 19.09 6.55
N GLY A 424 0.52 17.80 6.32
CA GLY A 424 -0.45 16.82 5.87
C GLY A 424 -1.44 16.39 6.96
N VAL A 425 -2.02 15.20 6.79
CA VAL A 425 -3.05 14.66 7.72
C VAL A 425 -2.54 14.43 9.15
N GLY A 426 -1.25 14.16 9.33
CA GLY A 426 -0.66 13.76 10.61
C GLY A 426 -1.16 12.42 11.14
N MET A 427 -0.74 12.04 12.34
CA MET A 427 -1.02 10.75 12.95
C MET A 427 -1.70 10.87 14.32
N SER A 428 -2.51 9.88 14.67
CA SER A 428 -2.97 9.63 16.04
C SER A 428 -1.90 8.85 16.82
N SER A 429 -2.02 8.80 18.15
CA SER A 429 -1.15 7.97 19.00
C SER A 429 -1.20 6.48 18.61
N VAL A 430 -2.37 6.00 18.17
CA VAL A 430 -2.57 4.63 17.70
C VAL A 430 -1.80 4.38 16.41
N VAL A 431 -1.86 5.29 15.44
CA VAL A 431 -1.07 5.18 14.20
C VAL A 431 0.43 5.21 14.50
N MET A 432 0.88 6.11 15.38
CA MET A 432 2.30 6.21 15.77
C MET A 432 2.84 4.96 16.47
N THR A 433 2.01 4.28 17.28
CA THR A 433 2.46 3.14 18.11
C THR A 433 2.16 1.78 17.50
N LYS A 434 1.27 1.70 16.50
CA LYS A 434 0.94 0.48 15.78
C LYS A 434 1.46 0.55 14.35
N ALA A 435 0.76 1.25 13.46
CA ALA A 435 1.02 1.20 12.02
C ALA A 435 2.40 1.72 11.61
N LEU A 436 2.89 2.82 12.21
CA LEU A 436 4.22 3.35 11.91
C LEU A 436 5.35 2.35 12.30
N LEU A 437 5.10 1.52 13.31
CA LEU A 437 6.06 0.55 13.84
C LEU A 437 5.87 -0.86 13.26
N ASP A 438 4.86 -1.06 12.42
CA ASP A 438 4.56 -2.35 11.79
C ASP A 438 5.43 -2.53 10.55
N PHE A 439 6.53 -3.26 10.70
CA PHE A 439 7.51 -3.45 9.63
C PHE A 439 6.96 -4.34 8.52
N GLY A 440 6.82 -3.78 7.32
CA GLY A 440 6.37 -4.53 6.14
C GLY A 440 4.87 -4.52 5.91
N GLN A 441 4.10 -3.79 6.71
CA GLN A 441 2.70 -3.49 6.43
C GLN A 441 2.50 -2.00 6.18
N SER A 442 1.91 -1.66 5.04
CA SER A 442 1.56 -0.27 4.73
C SER A 442 0.36 0.17 5.57
N PHE A 443 0.43 1.37 6.15
CA PHE A 443 -0.74 2.01 6.74
C PHE A 443 -1.82 2.28 5.68
N TRP A 444 -1.42 2.73 4.49
CA TRP A 444 -2.34 3.06 3.41
C TRP A 444 -3.03 1.81 2.87
N GLY A 445 -4.36 1.84 2.82
CA GLY A 445 -5.20 0.70 2.44
C GLY A 445 -5.49 -0.29 3.58
N SER A 446 -5.01 -0.02 4.80
CA SER A 446 -5.34 -0.84 5.98
C SER A 446 -6.71 -0.50 6.56
N SER A 447 -7.30 -1.42 7.32
CA SER A 447 -8.53 -1.15 8.08
C SER A 447 -8.36 -0.02 9.10
N LEU A 448 -7.15 0.19 9.63
CA LEU A 448 -6.86 1.33 10.51
C LEU A 448 -6.93 2.66 9.74
N MET A 449 -6.52 2.69 8.47
CA MET A 449 -6.64 3.89 7.62
C MET A 449 -8.11 4.24 7.38
N HIS A 450 -9.00 3.27 7.14
CA HIS A 450 -10.44 3.53 7.01
C HIS A 450 -11.06 4.07 8.31
N LYS A 451 -10.57 3.64 9.47
CA LYS A 451 -11.00 4.14 10.78
C LYS A 451 -10.47 5.56 11.05
N GLU A 452 -9.22 5.82 10.71
CA GLU A 452 -8.55 7.10 10.95
C GLU A 452 -8.97 8.18 9.93
N PHE A 453 -9.17 7.81 8.67
CA PHE A 453 -9.49 8.70 7.57
C PHE A 453 -10.71 8.18 6.78
N PRO A 454 -11.93 8.30 7.35
CA PRO A 454 -13.14 7.81 6.70
C PRO A 454 -13.40 8.52 5.36
N PHE A 455 -13.83 7.76 4.35
CA PHE A 455 -14.07 8.17 2.97
C PHE A 455 -12.81 8.45 2.13
N LEU A 456 -11.61 8.32 2.69
CA LEU A 456 -10.37 8.70 1.99
C LEU A 456 -10.18 7.89 0.70
N GLU A 457 -10.33 6.57 0.78
CA GLU A 457 -10.06 5.68 -0.35
C GLU A 457 -11.14 5.78 -1.43
N SER A 458 -12.40 5.92 -1.02
CA SER A 458 -13.55 6.09 -1.90
C SER A 458 -13.61 7.45 -2.60
N LYS A 459 -12.97 8.47 -2.03
CA LYS A 459 -12.72 9.77 -2.69
C LYS A 459 -11.56 9.74 -3.70
N GLY A 460 -10.97 8.58 -3.97
CA GLY A 460 -9.94 8.41 -5.00
C GLY A 460 -8.51 8.65 -4.53
N TYR A 461 -8.25 8.62 -3.21
CA TYR A 461 -6.86 8.70 -2.72
C TYR A 461 -6.03 7.48 -3.16
N HIS A 462 -4.78 7.76 -3.54
CA HIS A 462 -3.76 6.77 -3.83
C HIS A 462 -2.42 7.18 -3.22
N SER A 463 -1.86 6.32 -2.37
CA SER A 463 -0.52 6.49 -1.85
C SER A 463 0.52 6.05 -2.88
N THR A 464 1.68 6.69 -2.86
CA THR A 464 2.87 6.13 -3.53
C THR A 464 3.52 5.06 -2.67
N ASP A 465 3.41 5.15 -1.33
CA ASP A 465 3.84 4.06 -0.46
C ASP A 465 2.94 2.82 -0.53
N LYS A 466 3.57 1.64 -0.64
CA LYS A 466 2.93 0.32 -0.77
C LYS A 466 3.54 -0.77 0.12
N TYR A 467 4.73 -0.55 0.69
CA TYR A 467 5.51 -1.63 1.32
C TYR A 467 5.65 -1.51 2.83
N GLY A 468 5.41 -0.33 3.42
CA GLY A 468 5.48 -0.16 4.88
C GLY A 468 6.88 -0.31 5.48
N ILE A 469 7.92 0.00 4.70
CA ILE A 469 9.34 -0.07 5.14
C ILE A 469 10.07 1.27 5.09
N GLY A 470 9.52 2.27 4.39
CA GLY A 470 10.23 3.52 4.08
C GLY A 470 10.66 4.32 5.30
N PHE A 471 9.84 4.35 6.37
CA PHE A 471 10.20 5.05 7.62
C PHE A 471 11.51 4.53 8.22
N PHE A 472 11.74 3.22 8.21
CA PHE A 472 12.91 2.61 8.87
C PHE A 472 14.25 2.96 8.20
N SER A 473 14.21 3.46 6.95
CA SER A 473 15.42 3.98 6.28
C SER A 473 16.06 5.14 7.03
N VAL A 474 15.30 5.89 7.85
CA VAL A 474 15.81 6.98 8.69
C VAL A 474 16.96 6.52 9.62
N PHE A 475 16.95 5.27 10.06
CA PHE A 475 17.99 4.71 10.92
C PHE A 475 19.33 4.46 10.19
N MET A 476 19.39 4.62 8.86
CA MET A 476 20.64 4.69 8.11
C MET A 476 21.43 5.98 8.40
N LEU A 477 20.72 7.05 8.79
CA LEU A 477 21.28 8.37 9.08
C LEU A 477 21.70 8.52 10.53
N GLY A 478 20.92 7.99 11.48
CA GLY A 478 21.19 8.14 12.90
C GLY A 478 20.36 7.22 13.79
N CYS A 479 20.88 6.95 15.00
CA CYS A 479 20.16 6.15 16.00
C CYS A 479 19.13 6.98 16.79
N LYS A 480 19.36 8.29 16.94
CA LYS A 480 18.41 9.18 17.59
C LYS A 480 17.45 9.72 16.54
N VAL A 481 16.17 9.40 16.68
CA VAL A 481 15.08 9.81 15.77
C VAL A 481 13.92 10.29 16.62
N GLN A 482 13.32 11.40 16.24
CA GLN A 482 12.13 11.96 16.89
C GLN A 482 11.04 12.16 15.85
N VAL A 483 9.85 11.63 16.13
CA VAL A 483 8.67 11.80 15.29
C VAL A 483 7.63 12.60 16.08
N ILE A 484 7.39 13.84 15.68
CA ILE A 484 6.39 14.73 16.26
C ILE A 484 5.21 14.71 15.30
N SER A 485 4.00 14.36 15.75
CA SER A 485 2.86 14.32 14.85
C SER A 485 1.57 14.74 15.54
N LYS A 486 0.69 15.36 14.75
CA LYS A 486 -0.64 15.76 15.17
C LYS A 486 -1.62 15.59 14.02
N LYS A 487 -2.67 14.84 14.25
CA LYS A 487 -3.80 14.77 13.31
C LYS A 487 -4.37 16.18 13.09
N TYR A 488 -4.57 16.55 11.83
CA TYR A 488 -4.86 17.95 11.45
C TYR A 488 -6.15 18.53 12.05
N ILE A 489 -7.12 17.68 12.37
CA ILE A 489 -8.40 18.06 13.02
C ILE A 489 -8.30 18.30 14.53
N LEU A 490 -7.15 18.03 15.15
CA LEU A 490 -6.98 18.13 16.61
C LEU A 490 -6.33 19.46 17.03
N GLY A 491 -6.60 19.85 18.29
CA GLY A 491 -5.96 20.98 18.95
C GLY A 491 -4.46 20.76 19.16
N ARG A 492 -3.68 21.84 19.16
CA ARG A 492 -2.20 21.80 19.17
C ARG A 492 -1.63 21.05 20.39
N GLU A 493 -2.33 21.08 21.51
CA GLU A 493 -1.99 20.38 22.75
C GLU A 493 -2.06 18.85 22.65
N GLN A 494 -2.69 18.32 21.59
CA GLN A 494 -2.76 16.89 21.29
C GLN A 494 -1.61 16.43 20.37
N THR A 495 -0.59 17.27 20.18
CA THR A 495 0.64 16.88 19.49
C THR A 495 1.37 15.84 20.34
N ASN A 496 1.74 14.72 19.73
CA ASN A 496 2.50 13.66 20.39
C ASN A 496 3.89 13.52 19.78
N VAL A 497 4.84 13.07 20.61
CA VAL A 497 6.22 12.82 20.22
C VAL A 497 6.54 11.36 20.49
N LEU A 498 7.06 10.69 19.47
CA LEU A 498 7.63 9.34 19.56
C LEU A 498 9.14 9.43 19.43
N ASP A 499 9.83 9.22 20.55
CA ASP A 499 11.28 9.33 20.66
C ASP A 499 11.95 7.95 20.56
N PHE A 500 12.86 7.82 19.59
CA PHE A 500 13.83 6.73 19.48
C PHE A 500 15.19 7.25 19.94
N THR A 501 15.65 6.81 21.10
CA THR A 501 16.95 7.25 21.65
C THR A 501 18.12 6.38 21.19
N HIS A 502 17.85 5.12 20.87
CA HIS A 502 18.88 4.10 20.56
C HIS A 502 18.50 3.25 19.35
N GLY A 503 17.93 3.88 18.33
CA GLY A 503 17.41 3.22 17.13
C GLY A 503 16.31 2.23 17.45
N VAL A 504 16.17 1.20 16.60
CA VAL A 504 15.18 0.12 16.75
C VAL A 504 15.57 -0.95 17.78
N GLY A 505 16.75 -0.83 18.40
CA GLY A 505 17.25 -1.80 19.39
C GLY A 505 16.63 -1.65 20.79
N LYS A 506 15.95 -0.54 21.06
CA LYS A 506 15.26 -0.26 22.32
C LYS A 506 13.82 0.16 22.03
N ARG A 507 12.94 0.02 23.04
CA ARG A 507 11.55 0.46 22.93
C ARG A 507 11.51 1.99 22.79
N PRO A 508 10.78 2.55 21.82
CA PRO A 508 10.57 3.99 21.72
C PRO A 508 9.66 4.48 22.85
N ILE A 509 9.68 5.80 23.09
CA ILE A 509 8.88 6.47 24.12
C ILE A 509 7.84 7.35 23.44
N LEU A 510 6.56 7.11 23.68
CA LEU A 510 5.49 8.02 23.30
C LEU A 510 5.22 8.99 24.47
N ARG A 511 5.23 10.29 24.19
CA ARG A 511 4.92 11.35 25.18
C ARG A 511 4.12 12.48 24.53
N PRO A 512 3.38 13.27 25.33
CA PRO A 512 2.87 14.56 24.89
C PRO A 512 4.02 15.49 24.47
N ALA A 513 3.78 16.33 23.47
CA ALA A 513 4.72 17.36 23.06
C ALA A 513 4.86 18.47 24.11
N PHE A 514 6.05 19.07 24.20
CA PHE A 514 6.26 20.32 24.89
C PHE A 514 5.69 21.50 24.07
N ALA A 515 5.50 22.66 24.69
CA ALA A 515 4.83 23.80 24.06
C ALA A 515 5.55 24.33 22.81
N ASP A 516 6.87 24.19 22.75
CA ASP A 516 7.74 24.55 21.62
C ASP A 516 7.76 23.48 20.52
N GLU A 517 7.27 22.27 20.80
CA GLU A 517 7.12 21.16 19.85
C GLU A 517 5.71 21.10 19.21
N PHE A 518 4.80 21.99 19.60
CA PHE A 518 3.42 21.98 19.12
C PHE A 518 3.29 22.22 17.61
N ILE A 519 2.57 21.33 16.93
CA ILE A 519 2.21 21.47 15.52
C ILE A 519 0.94 22.32 15.40
N LYS A 520 1.03 23.42 14.65
CA LYS A 520 -0.08 24.37 14.44
C LYS A 520 -1.17 23.80 13.53
N ASP A 521 -0.84 23.54 12.27
CA ASP A 521 -1.84 23.28 11.22
C ASP A 521 -2.19 21.80 11.01
N GLY A 522 -1.46 20.88 11.64
CA GLY A 522 -1.49 19.43 11.39
C GLY A 522 -0.22 18.94 10.70
N GLY A 523 -0.05 17.62 10.60
CA GLY A 523 1.07 16.99 9.90
C GLY A 523 2.08 16.32 10.81
N THR A 524 3.27 16.06 10.26
CA THR A 524 4.34 15.33 10.94
C THR A 524 5.68 16.05 10.78
N THR A 525 6.52 15.99 11.80
CA THR A 525 7.92 16.41 11.77
C THR A 525 8.79 15.24 12.19
N ILE A 526 9.76 14.87 11.35
CA ILE A 526 10.76 13.86 11.64
C ILE A 526 12.11 14.53 11.78
N ARG A 527 12.77 14.32 12.91
CA ARG A 527 14.17 14.71 13.15
C ARG A 527 15.03 13.48 13.28
N VAL A 528 16.18 13.49 12.63
CA VAL A 528 17.22 12.48 12.79
C VAL A 528 18.56 13.14 13.03
N TRP A 529 19.19 12.81 14.16
CA TRP A 529 20.50 13.35 14.50
C TRP A 529 21.58 12.63 13.71
N LEU A 530 22.41 13.42 13.04
CA LEU A 530 23.42 12.98 12.10
C LEU A 530 24.80 13.01 12.75
N ASP A 531 25.68 12.11 12.33
CA ASP A 531 27.12 12.34 12.45
C ASP A 531 27.64 13.16 11.25
N GLU A 532 28.82 13.79 11.41
CA GLU A 532 29.46 14.61 10.37
C GLU A 532 29.74 13.83 9.07
N LYS A 533 30.01 12.52 9.15
CA LYS A 533 30.26 11.70 7.95
C LYS A 533 28.97 11.52 7.15
N LYS A 534 27.84 11.30 7.82
CA LYS A 534 26.52 11.13 7.19
C LYS A 534 26.05 12.42 6.56
N LYS A 535 26.17 13.55 7.25
CA LYS A 535 25.88 14.87 6.67
C LYS A 535 26.70 15.11 5.41
N LYS A 536 28.02 14.89 5.48
CA LYS A 536 28.89 15.01 4.31
C LYS A 536 28.43 14.08 3.20
N ALA A 537 28.10 12.83 3.50
CA ALA A 537 27.67 11.87 2.48
C ALA A 537 26.34 12.24 1.80
N ILE A 538 25.38 12.85 2.52
CA ILE A 538 24.14 13.37 1.91
C ILE A 538 24.46 14.48 0.91
N LEU A 539 25.31 15.43 1.32
CA LEU A 539 25.60 16.65 0.55
C LEU A 539 26.72 16.48 -0.49
N TYR A 540 27.44 15.35 -0.51
CA TYR A 540 28.58 15.13 -1.39
C TYR A 540 28.13 14.74 -2.79
N ASP A 541 28.65 15.44 -3.79
CA ASP A 541 28.51 15.12 -5.20
C ASP A 541 29.76 14.37 -5.68
N HIS A 542 29.58 13.13 -6.13
CA HIS A 542 30.69 12.27 -6.55
C HIS A 542 31.32 12.67 -7.89
N GLU A 543 30.58 13.35 -8.77
CA GLU A 543 31.11 13.80 -10.07
C GLU A 543 31.93 15.08 -9.94
N LEU A 544 31.52 15.97 -9.02
CA LEU A 544 32.24 17.22 -8.72
C LEU A 544 33.29 17.08 -7.62
N GLU A 545 33.34 15.91 -6.97
CA GLU A 545 34.18 15.62 -5.79
C GLU A 545 34.09 16.69 -4.68
N LYS A 546 32.88 17.24 -4.45
CA LYS A 546 32.65 18.31 -3.47
C LYS A 546 31.26 18.28 -2.87
N THR A 547 31.06 18.99 -1.77
CA THR A 547 29.73 19.20 -1.20
C THR A 547 28.93 20.25 -1.99
N ILE A 548 27.66 19.96 -2.23
CA ILE A 548 26.67 20.87 -2.83
C ILE A 548 25.60 21.26 -1.81
N SER A 549 24.75 22.25 -2.13
CA SER A 549 23.74 22.74 -1.21
C SER A 549 22.60 21.73 -1.02
N LEU A 550 21.95 21.77 0.14
CA LEU A 550 20.75 20.96 0.40
C LEU A 550 19.63 21.27 -0.60
N SER A 551 19.50 22.53 -1.04
CA SER A 551 18.53 22.92 -2.06
C SER A 551 18.76 22.19 -3.39
N GLU A 552 20.01 22.06 -3.83
CA GLU A 552 20.36 21.36 -5.07
C GLU A 552 20.11 19.86 -4.95
N ILE A 553 20.37 19.27 -3.78
CA ILE A 553 20.03 17.87 -3.48
C ILE A 553 18.52 17.64 -3.57
N VAL A 554 17.72 18.51 -2.97
CA VAL A 554 16.25 18.43 -3.00
C VAL A 554 15.73 18.60 -4.44
N GLU A 555 16.30 19.55 -5.20
CA GLU A 555 15.99 19.74 -6.62
C GLU A 555 16.18 18.47 -7.46
N GLN A 556 17.27 17.74 -7.21
CA GLN A 556 17.56 16.47 -7.92
C GLN A 556 16.74 15.28 -7.40
N LEU A 557 16.40 15.27 -6.11
CA LEU A 557 15.66 14.16 -5.48
C LEU A 557 14.16 14.19 -5.79
N CYS A 558 13.53 15.36 -5.89
CA CYS A 558 12.09 15.48 -6.13
C CYS A 558 11.76 16.53 -7.21
N PRO A 559 12.23 16.34 -8.46
CA PRO A 559 12.18 17.39 -9.47
C PRO A 559 10.77 17.68 -10.01
N SER A 560 9.78 16.81 -9.76
CA SER A 560 8.39 16.92 -10.26
C SER A 560 7.33 16.72 -9.17
N LEU A 561 7.65 17.11 -7.93
CA LEU A 561 6.76 16.93 -6.80
C LEU A 561 5.45 17.75 -6.91
N ASP A 562 4.37 17.20 -6.37
CA ASP A 562 3.02 17.76 -6.37
C ASP A 562 2.70 18.61 -5.11
N CYS A 563 3.73 19.07 -4.42
CA CYS A 563 3.63 19.94 -3.25
C CYS A 563 4.82 20.91 -3.18
N ASP A 564 4.64 21.99 -2.42
CA ASP A 564 5.68 23.00 -2.25
C ASP A 564 6.73 22.51 -1.25
N VAL A 565 8.00 22.56 -1.64
CA VAL A 565 9.13 22.17 -0.80
C VAL A 565 9.99 23.38 -0.48
N PHE A 566 10.14 23.67 0.81
CA PHE A 566 10.97 24.73 1.35
C PHE A 566 12.23 24.12 1.94
N VAL A 567 13.38 24.67 1.58
CA VAL A 567 14.67 24.28 2.17
C VAL A 567 15.17 25.40 3.06
N ASP A 568 15.59 25.03 4.27
CA ASP A 568 15.98 25.94 5.35
C ASP A 568 14.84 26.92 5.73
N ASP A 569 15.17 28.14 6.15
CA ASP A 569 14.20 29.17 6.54
C ASP A 569 13.75 30.05 5.38
N ASN A 570 13.92 29.58 4.14
CA ASN A 570 13.51 30.33 2.95
C ASN A 570 11.98 30.49 2.88
N HIS A 571 11.55 31.68 2.44
CA HIS A 571 10.13 31.99 2.20
C HIS A 571 9.65 31.60 0.80
N THR A 572 10.56 31.40 -0.14
CA THR A 572 10.26 30.93 -1.49
C THR A 572 10.49 29.43 -1.59
N PRO A 573 9.55 28.65 -2.15
CA PRO A 573 9.75 27.22 -2.31
C PRO A 573 10.91 26.94 -3.27
N THR A 574 11.73 25.95 -2.94
CA THR A 574 12.76 25.39 -3.82
C THR A 574 12.13 24.57 -4.94
N ILE A 575 11.09 23.80 -4.61
CA ILE A 575 10.21 23.13 -5.57
C ILE A 575 8.81 23.67 -5.34
N LYS A 576 8.20 24.25 -6.37
CA LYS A 576 6.78 24.63 -6.32
C LYS A 576 5.95 23.50 -6.94
N ARG A 577 4.78 23.23 -6.37
CA ARG A 577 3.84 22.21 -6.86
C ARG A 577 3.68 22.27 -8.37
N ASP A 578 3.97 21.14 -9.03
CA ASP A 578 3.81 20.93 -10.47
C ASP A 578 4.50 21.98 -11.36
N ASP A 579 5.47 22.73 -10.81
CA ASP A 579 6.15 23.81 -11.53
C ASP A 579 6.97 23.30 -12.72
N TRP A 580 7.45 22.06 -12.66
CA TRP A 580 8.19 21.38 -13.73
C TRP A 580 7.45 21.34 -15.06
N LEU A 581 6.11 21.49 -15.08
CA LEU A 581 5.32 21.57 -16.31
C LEU A 581 5.45 22.93 -17.02
N ASN A 582 5.63 24.00 -16.25
CA ASN A 582 5.51 25.38 -16.74
C ASN A 582 6.78 26.23 -16.54
N MET A 583 7.75 25.75 -15.75
CA MET A 583 9.02 26.45 -15.54
C MET A 583 9.81 26.53 -16.85
N ASP A 584 10.76 27.46 -16.92
CA ASP A 584 11.65 27.55 -18.08
C ASP A 584 12.36 26.20 -18.35
N SER A 585 12.42 25.79 -19.62
CA SER A 585 12.96 24.49 -20.02
C SER A 585 14.43 24.34 -19.66
N LYS A 586 15.22 25.41 -19.73
CA LYS A 586 16.64 25.38 -19.37
C LYS A 586 16.83 25.30 -17.86
N GLU A 587 16.01 26.01 -17.09
CA GLU A 587 15.98 25.87 -15.63
C GLU A 587 15.57 24.46 -15.18
N LEU A 588 14.64 23.79 -15.90
CA LEU A 588 14.29 22.39 -15.64
C LEU A 588 15.49 21.47 -15.86
N LEU A 589 16.25 21.67 -16.95
CA LEU A 589 17.47 20.92 -17.22
C LEU A 589 18.52 21.13 -16.12
N TYR A 590 18.68 22.36 -15.64
CA TYR A 590 19.60 22.67 -14.54
C TYR A 590 19.17 22.02 -13.22
N ARG A 591 17.86 21.91 -12.97
CA ARG A 591 17.31 21.21 -11.81
C ARG A 591 17.66 19.71 -11.83
N ILE A 592 17.45 19.04 -12.97
CA ILE A 592 17.71 17.60 -13.07
C ILE A 592 19.20 17.25 -13.07
N TYR A 593 20.03 18.07 -13.75
CA TYR A 593 21.47 17.81 -13.84
C TYR A 593 22.26 18.28 -12.61
N GLY A 594 21.71 19.20 -11.83
CA GLY A 594 22.41 19.86 -10.74
C GLY A 594 23.09 21.15 -11.21
N ARG A 595 22.66 22.26 -10.62
CA ARG A 595 23.12 23.61 -10.95
C ARG A 595 24.64 23.76 -10.85
N SER A 596 25.27 23.09 -9.88
CA SER A 596 26.72 23.12 -9.68
C SER A 596 27.46 22.40 -10.81
N ARG A 597 26.88 21.32 -11.37
CA ARG A 597 27.44 20.61 -12.54
C ARG A 597 27.28 21.44 -13.81
N CYS A 598 26.15 22.12 -13.97
CA CYS A 598 25.90 22.99 -15.13
C CYS A 598 26.87 24.18 -15.24
N LYS A 599 27.42 24.66 -14.11
CA LYS A 599 28.41 25.76 -14.11
C LYS A 599 29.75 25.43 -14.77
N ILE A 600 30.13 24.16 -14.79
CA ILE A 600 31.41 23.70 -15.37
C ILE A 600 31.27 23.20 -16.81
N MET A 601 30.07 23.31 -17.41
CA MET A 601 29.82 22.89 -18.78
C MET A 601 30.61 23.74 -19.79
N ASN A 602 31.13 23.08 -20.81
CA ASN A 602 31.81 23.75 -21.92
C ASN A 602 30.80 24.44 -22.88
N GLU A 603 31.28 25.27 -23.80
CA GLU A 603 30.41 26.02 -24.73
C GLU A 603 29.55 25.13 -25.64
N GLN A 604 30.07 23.95 -26.04
CA GLN A 604 29.29 23.00 -26.83
C GLN A 604 28.13 22.43 -26.01
N GLN A 605 28.39 22.01 -24.77
CA GLN A 605 27.37 21.52 -23.85
C GLN A 605 26.29 22.58 -23.57
N LYS A 606 26.67 23.85 -23.42
CA LYS A 606 25.71 24.95 -23.26
C LYS A 606 24.81 25.12 -24.48
N ARG A 607 25.37 25.08 -25.70
CA ARG A 607 24.59 25.12 -26.94
C ARG A 607 23.65 23.92 -27.06
N THR A 608 24.09 22.74 -26.64
CA THR A 608 23.24 21.54 -26.60
C THR A 608 22.09 21.70 -25.59
N ILE A 609 22.34 22.27 -24.41
CA ILE A 609 21.29 22.59 -23.43
C ILE A 609 20.27 23.57 -24.01
N ASP A 610 20.71 24.59 -24.74
CA ASP A 610 19.81 25.55 -25.39
C ASP A 610 18.92 24.86 -26.42
N LEU A 611 19.49 23.99 -27.27
CA LEU A 611 18.73 23.17 -28.22
C LEU A 611 17.72 22.24 -27.52
N LEU A 612 18.13 21.58 -26.44
CA LEU A 612 17.27 20.71 -25.64
C LEU A 612 16.11 21.49 -25.02
N ALA A 613 16.39 22.70 -24.52
CA ALA A 613 15.37 23.57 -23.94
C ALA A 613 14.35 24.04 -24.99
N GLU A 614 14.80 24.36 -26.19
CA GLU A 614 13.96 24.74 -27.34
C GLU A 614 13.08 23.56 -27.82
N ASN A 615 13.62 22.35 -27.86
CA ASN A 615 12.91 21.15 -28.35
C ASN A 615 12.04 20.47 -27.29
N MET A 616 12.12 20.92 -26.03
CA MET A 616 11.39 20.38 -24.89
C MET A 616 9.87 20.41 -25.12
N SER A 617 9.22 19.26 -25.00
CA SER A 617 7.78 19.14 -25.22
C SER A 617 7.11 18.19 -24.22
N ILE A 618 5.81 18.39 -23.99
CA ILE A 618 5.03 17.60 -23.05
C ILE A 618 4.38 16.42 -23.79
N VAL A 619 4.53 15.21 -23.24
CA VAL A 619 3.78 14.03 -23.67
C VAL A 619 2.63 13.80 -22.68
N LYS A 620 1.43 13.63 -23.22
CA LYS A 620 0.19 13.45 -22.46
C LYS A 620 -0.39 12.05 -22.70
N ASP A 621 -1.16 11.56 -21.74
CA ASP A 621 -2.01 10.40 -21.96
C ASP A 621 -3.26 10.75 -22.78
N ASP A 622 -4.10 9.74 -23.04
CA ASP A 622 -5.34 9.88 -23.81
C ASP A 622 -6.39 10.76 -23.10
N SER A 623 -6.25 10.95 -21.78
CA SER A 623 -7.08 11.87 -20.97
C SER A 623 -6.57 13.32 -20.99
N GLY A 624 -5.39 13.56 -21.57
CA GLY A 624 -4.72 14.86 -21.58
C GLY A 624 -3.84 15.13 -20.35
N THR A 625 -3.64 14.14 -19.48
CA THR A 625 -2.78 14.24 -18.29
C THR A 625 -1.31 14.23 -18.70
N PRO A 626 -0.48 15.20 -18.26
CA PRO A 626 0.94 15.23 -18.61
C PRO A 626 1.71 14.10 -17.91
N LEU A 627 2.31 13.24 -18.72
CA LEU A 627 3.12 12.09 -18.31
C LEU A 627 4.62 12.33 -18.43
N ALA A 628 5.06 13.19 -19.36
CA ALA A 628 6.47 13.54 -19.51
C ALA A 628 6.63 14.98 -20.01
N ARG A 629 7.80 15.58 -19.73
CA ARG A 629 8.29 16.81 -20.35
C ARG A 629 9.74 16.59 -20.71
N ILE A 630 9.99 16.38 -22.00
CA ILE A 630 11.22 15.78 -22.49
C ILE A 630 11.62 16.34 -23.87
N ALA A 631 12.90 16.22 -24.17
CA ALA A 631 13.52 16.40 -25.48
C ALA A 631 14.39 15.17 -25.81
N LEU A 632 14.56 14.86 -27.09
CA LEU A 632 15.38 13.72 -27.52
C LEU A 632 16.83 14.15 -27.73
N PHE A 633 17.77 13.45 -27.11
CA PHE A 633 19.21 13.63 -27.37
C PHE A 633 20.01 12.41 -26.94
N TYR A 634 20.91 11.95 -27.81
CA TYR A 634 21.80 10.84 -27.54
C TYR A 634 23.11 11.04 -28.29
N GLU A 635 24.24 10.77 -27.61
CA GLU A 635 25.58 10.82 -28.17
C GLU A 635 26.37 9.61 -27.66
N ASP A 636 26.84 8.76 -28.57
CA ASP A 636 27.55 7.51 -28.26
C ASP A 636 29.06 7.76 -28.05
N LYS A 637 29.40 8.75 -27.23
CA LYS A 637 30.80 9.01 -26.80
C LYS A 637 31.00 8.57 -25.36
N TYR A 638 31.99 7.70 -25.13
CA TYR A 638 32.40 7.26 -23.79
C TYR A 638 32.78 8.45 -22.92
N PHE A 639 32.27 8.47 -21.67
CA PHE A 639 32.55 9.46 -20.64
C PHE A 639 34.01 9.95 -20.68
N ILE A 640 34.19 11.25 -20.98
CA ILE A 640 35.43 11.95 -20.64
C ILE A 640 35.32 12.30 -19.15
N HIS A 641 36.32 11.93 -18.34
CA HIS A 641 36.36 12.32 -16.91
C HIS A 641 36.05 13.82 -16.75
N ASN A 642 35.22 14.16 -15.74
CA ASN A 642 34.82 15.52 -15.37
C ASN A 642 33.87 16.27 -16.33
N GLN A 643 33.09 15.57 -17.18
CA GLN A 643 31.98 16.21 -17.91
C GLN A 643 30.65 15.50 -17.69
N PRO A 644 29.56 16.24 -17.38
CA PRO A 644 28.24 15.65 -17.21
C PRO A 644 27.70 15.11 -18.53
N SER A 645 27.16 13.90 -18.50
CA SER A 645 26.39 13.32 -19.61
C SER A 645 25.10 14.12 -19.80
N LEU A 646 24.86 14.61 -21.03
CA LEU A 646 23.63 15.30 -21.41
C LEU A 646 22.57 14.35 -21.99
N CYS A 647 22.83 13.05 -21.96
CA CYS A 647 21.95 12.03 -22.56
C CYS A 647 20.90 11.49 -21.58
N ASP A 648 20.99 11.85 -20.31
CA ASP A 648 20.25 11.21 -19.23
C ASP A 648 19.13 12.13 -18.73
N GLY A 649 17.89 11.70 -18.89
CA GLY A 649 16.75 12.26 -18.17
C GLY A 649 16.47 11.52 -16.88
N VAL A 650 15.40 11.95 -16.20
CA VAL A 650 14.99 11.39 -14.91
C VAL A 650 13.64 10.70 -15.04
N ILE A 651 13.54 9.49 -14.52
CA ILE A 651 12.25 8.84 -14.27
C ILE A 651 11.80 9.15 -12.85
N THR A 652 10.56 9.60 -12.68
CA THR A 652 10.01 9.96 -11.36
C THR A 652 8.83 9.10 -10.96
N ILE A 653 8.80 8.67 -9.70
CA ILE A 653 7.67 7.97 -9.06
C ILE A 653 7.16 8.87 -7.94
N GLY A 654 5.88 9.24 -7.99
CA GLY A 654 5.30 10.17 -7.00
C GLY A 654 5.95 11.55 -6.97
N GLY A 655 6.66 11.95 -8.03
CA GLY A 655 7.42 13.21 -8.11
C GLY A 655 8.88 13.11 -7.67
N LEU A 656 9.31 11.94 -7.16
CA LEU A 656 10.68 11.69 -6.72
C LEU A 656 11.49 10.91 -7.74
N ASN A 657 12.77 11.25 -7.86
CA ASN A 657 13.73 10.61 -8.75
C ASN A 657 13.89 9.12 -8.39
N ALA A 658 13.55 8.27 -9.35
CA ALA A 658 13.57 6.82 -9.26
C ALA A 658 14.62 6.20 -10.19
N GLY A 659 15.44 7.00 -10.85
CA GLY A 659 16.49 6.54 -11.77
C GLY A 659 16.64 7.41 -13.01
N THR A 660 17.47 6.92 -13.93
CA THR A 660 17.83 7.61 -15.17
C THR A 660 17.18 6.95 -16.39
N ILE A 661 16.80 7.76 -17.37
CA ILE A 661 16.29 7.30 -18.66
C ILE A 661 17.11 7.90 -19.81
N ARG A 662 17.71 7.05 -20.63
CA ARG A 662 18.66 7.47 -21.68
C ARG A 662 17.96 7.88 -22.95
N GLY A 663 18.41 8.96 -23.57
CA GLY A 663 17.85 9.45 -24.84
C GLY A 663 16.59 10.30 -24.67
N LEU A 664 15.96 10.29 -23.48
CA LEU A 664 14.77 11.05 -23.13
C LEU A 664 15.13 12.08 -22.06
N VAL A 665 15.66 13.23 -22.49
CA VAL A 665 16.20 14.25 -21.60
C VAL A 665 15.08 15.12 -21.04
N GLY A 666 14.94 15.15 -19.72
CA GLY A 666 13.86 15.84 -19.01
C GLY A 666 13.28 14.97 -17.89
N ILE A 667 11.97 15.03 -17.70
CA ILE A 667 11.26 14.25 -16.68
C ILE A 667 10.22 13.33 -17.32
N VAL A 668 10.23 12.06 -16.93
CA VAL A 668 9.26 11.04 -17.33
C VAL A 668 8.60 10.45 -16.09
N LYS A 669 7.27 10.48 -15.99
CA LYS A 669 6.53 9.80 -14.91
C LYS A 669 6.54 8.29 -15.12
N GLY A 670 6.81 7.55 -14.06
CA GLY A 670 6.86 6.10 -14.06
C GLY A 670 6.11 5.46 -12.89
N CYS A 671 5.92 4.15 -13.00
CA CYS A 671 5.41 3.31 -11.92
C CYS A 671 6.53 2.46 -11.31
N SER A 672 6.45 2.19 -10.00
CA SER A 672 7.42 1.34 -9.31
C SER A 672 7.24 -0.13 -9.65
N VAL A 673 8.36 -0.85 -9.79
CA VAL A 673 8.39 -2.31 -9.94
C VAL A 673 9.02 -3.03 -8.74
N ASN A 674 9.70 -2.31 -7.84
CA ASN A 674 10.39 -2.88 -6.70
C ASN A 674 10.18 -2.07 -5.40
N ALA A 675 10.56 -2.65 -4.26
CA ALA A 675 10.41 -2.04 -2.95
C ALA A 675 11.37 -0.85 -2.71
N SER A 676 12.56 -0.87 -3.32
CA SER A 676 13.59 0.17 -3.20
C SER A 676 13.28 1.43 -4.01
N ARG A 677 12.33 1.37 -4.96
CA ARG A 677 11.90 2.47 -5.86
C ARG A 677 13.04 3.14 -6.61
N ASN A 678 14.13 2.42 -6.83
CA ASN A 678 15.29 2.88 -7.59
C ASN A 678 15.21 2.44 -9.06
N PHE A 679 14.03 2.03 -9.51
CA PHE A 679 13.73 1.73 -10.89
C PHE A 679 12.24 1.95 -11.16
N GLY A 680 11.92 2.58 -12.28
CA GLY A 680 10.55 2.80 -12.73
C GLY A 680 10.35 2.39 -14.19
N ILE A 681 9.13 2.03 -14.55
CA ILE A 681 8.72 1.87 -15.95
C ILE A 681 7.90 3.11 -16.33
N PRO A 682 8.20 3.79 -17.47
CA PRO A 682 7.42 4.93 -17.92
C PRO A 682 5.93 4.60 -18.08
N MET A 683 5.07 5.52 -17.67
CA MET A 683 3.62 5.39 -17.84
C MET A 683 3.15 5.74 -19.26
N VAL A 684 4.02 6.37 -20.06
CA VAL A 684 3.72 6.76 -21.44
C VAL A 684 3.54 5.51 -22.31
N SER A 685 2.49 5.47 -23.12
CA SER A 685 2.23 4.34 -24.01
C SER A 685 3.20 4.30 -25.20
N GLY A 686 3.38 3.12 -25.80
CA GLY A 686 4.24 2.96 -26.96
C GLY A 686 3.81 3.80 -28.17
N ALA A 687 2.51 3.97 -28.39
CA ALA A 687 2.00 4.80 -29.47
C ALA A 687 2.29 6.29 -29.26
N GLN A 688 2.05 6.79 -28.04
CA GLN A 688 2.28 8.20 -27.69
C GLN A 688 3.76 8.57 -27.80
N ILE A 689 4.66 7.71 -27.31
CA ILE A 689 6.10 8.00 -27.38
C ILE A 689 6.64 7.89 -28.82
N ALA A 690 6.10 7.00 -29.66
CA ALA A 690 6.51 6.87 -31.06
C ALA A 690 6.15 8.13 -31.88
N GLU A 691 4.94 8.67 -31.69
CA GLU A 691 4.51 9.91 -32.33
C GLU A 691 5.39 11.09 -31.87
N TRP A 692 5.61 11.21 -30.56
CA TRP A 692 6.49 12.24 -30.01
C TRP A 692 7.93 12.12 -30.56
N ALA A 693 8.50 10.91 -30.60
CA ALA A 693 9.85 10.68 -31.11
C ALA A 693 9.99 11.08 -32.59
N THR A 694 8.94 10.86 -33.38
CA THR A 694 8.88 11.30 -34.79
C THR A 694 8.98 12.83 -34.89
N SER A 695 8.24 13.56 -34.05
CA SER A 695 8.30 15.03 -34.03
C SER A 695 9.69 15.55 -33.64
N GLN A 696 10.37 14.89 -32.70
CA GLN A 696 11.72 15.24 -32.29
C GLN A 696 12.74 14.98 -33.41
N ALA A 697 12.56 13.92 -34.20
CA ALA A 697 13.43 13.64 -35.34
C ALA A 697 13.42 14.79 -36.37
N GLU A 698 12.25 15.38 -36.63
CA GLU A 698 12.10 16.52 -37.54
C GLU A 698 12.79 17.79 -37.03
N LEU A 699 12.76 18.02 -35.71
CA LEU A 699 13.46 19.14 -35.07
C LEU A 699 14.98 18.94 -35.11
N LEU A 700 15.45 17.75 -34.75
CA LEU A 700 16.88 17.43 -34.71
C LEU A 700 17.52 17.41 -36.10
N ALA A 701 16.79 17.01 -37.14
CA ALA A 701 17.28 17.05 -38.52
C ALA A 701 17.71 18.46 -38.95
N LYS A 702 16.99 19.49 -38.47
CA LYS A 702 17.23 20.91 -38.76
C LYS A 702 18.24 21.58 -37.82
N SER A 703 18.72 20.86 -36.81
CA SER A 703 19.62 21.41 -35.79
C SER A 703 21.06 21.55 -36.27
N PHE A 704 21.86 22.30 -35.49
CA PHE A 704 23.30 22.49 -35.70
C PHE A 704 24.15 21.25 -35.37
N LEU A 705 23.54 20.19 -34.84
CA LEU A 705 24.27 19.00 -34.40
C LEU A 705 25.06 18.37 -35.55
N GLU A 706 26.22 17.79 -35.21
CA GLU A 706 27.00 16.98 -36.14
C GLU A 706 26.16 15.79 -36.63
N ASP A 707 26.33 15.40 -37.89
CA ASP A 707 25.53 14.33 -38.49
C ASP A 707 25.73 12.97 -37.79
N SER A 708 26.88 12.75 -37.15
CA SER A 708 27.11 11.57 -36.30
C SER A 708 26.19 11.55 -35.08
N ILE A 709 26.00 12.70 -34.40
CA ILE A 709 25.09 12.83 -33.26
C ILE A 709 23.64 12.67 -33.73
N LYS A 710 23.30 13.18 -34.92
CA LYS A 710 21.97 12.96 -35.52
C LYS A 710 21.70 11.47 -35.76
N ALA A 711 22.70 10.71 -36.23
CA ALA A 711 22.61 9.25 -36.39
C ALA A 711 22.46 8.52 -35.05
N ASP A 712 23.17 8.96 -34.00
CA ASP A 712 23.00 8.43 -32.64
C ASP A 712 21.56 8.68 -32.13
N CYS A 713 21.03 9.88 -32.33
CA CYS A 713 19.65 10.22 -31.98
C CYS A 713 18.62 9.40 -32.77
N ALA A 714 18.87 9.11 -34.05
CA ALA A 714 17.99 8.28 -34.87
C ALA A 714 17.82 6.86 -34.30
N SER A 715 18.85 6.35 -33.61
CA SER A 715 18.79 5.04 -32.95
C SER A 715 17.78 5.02 -31.80
N ILE A 716 17.68 6.12 -31.03
CA ILE A 716 16.64 6.28 -30.00
C ILE A 716 15.26 6.43 -30.64
N VAL A 717 15.11 7.23 -31.70
CA VAL A 717 13.83 7.39 -32.43
C VAL A 717 13.31 6.03 -32.89
N CYS A 718 14.16 5.22 -33.51
CA CYS A 718 13.83 3.86 -33.92
C CYS A 718 13.44 2.98 -32.74
N ARG A 719 14.20 3.04 -31.63
CA ARG A 719 13.93 2.25 -30.43
C ARG A 719 12.56 2.56 -29.82
N LEU A 720 12.11 3.81 -29.92
CA LEU A 720 10.80 4.27 -29.46
C LEU A 720 9.67 4.00 -30.47
N GLY A 721 9.98 3.49 -31.67
CA GLY A 721 9.01 3.19 -32.71
C GLY A 721 8.65 4.37 -33.61
N GLY A 722 9.36 5.50 -33.52
CA GLY A 722 9.13 6.68 -34.36
C GLY A 722 9.70 6.58 -35.78
N ASP A 723 9.27 7.49 -36.65
CA ASP A 723 9.83 7.70 -37.99
C ASP A 723 10.98 8.72 -37.93
N THR A 724 12.14 8.38 -38.50
CA THR A 724 13.32 9.23 -38.49
C THR A 724 13.25 10.40 -39.47
N ARG A 725 12.32 10.38 -40.45
CA ARG A 725 12.13 11.49 -41.41
C ARG A 725 13.44 11.86 -42.12
N ASP A 726 13.82 13.13 -42.05
CA ASP A 726 15.05 13.68 -42.64
C ASP A 726 16.27 13.59 -41.70
N LEU A 727 16.11 13.00 -40.51
CA LEU A 727 17.22 12.79 -39.58
C LEU A 727 18.25 11.83 -40.22
N LYS A 728 19.53 12.16 -40.07
CA LYS A 728 20.62 11.31 -40.56
C LYS A 728 20.61 9.99 -39.80
N CYS A 729 20.71 8.87 -40.50
CA CYS A 729 20.56 7.53 -39.93
C CYS A 729 21.68 6.57 -40.35
N PHE A 730 22.15 6.69 -41.58
CA PHE A 730 23.12 5.78 -42.19
C PHE A 730 24.37 6.54 -42.58
N GLU A 731 25.49 5.85 -42.71
CA GLU A 731 26.73 6.42 -43.22
C GLU A 731 27.15 5.67 -44.49
N SER A 732 27.81 6.41 -45.38
CA SER A 732 28.31 5.94 -46.67
C SER A 732 29.66 6.59 -46.96
N LYS A 733 30.31 6.22 -48.07
CA LYS A 733 31.57 6.88 -48.49
C LYS A 733 31.43 8.40 -48.68
N ASP A 734 30.22 8.88 -48.99
CA ASP A 734 29.92 10.28 -49.30
C ASP A 734 29.42 11.04 -48.05
N GLY A 735 29.36 10.39 -46.88
CA GLY A 735 28.90 10.95 -45.60
C GLY A 735 27.58 10.34 -45.11
N TYR A 736 26.96 11.02 -44.15
CA TYR A 736 25.73 10.59 -43.51
C TYR A 736 24.47 10.86 -44.35
N LEU A 737 23.57 9.89 -44.36
CA LEU A 737 22.35 9.84 -45.18
C LEU A 737 21.11 9.67 -44.28
N SER A 738 20.05 10.39 -44.61
CA SER A 738 18.69 10.13 -44.12
C SER A 738 18.00 9.03 -44.93
N CYS A 739 16.83 8.58 -44.48
CA CYS A 739 16.02 7.61 -45.24
C CYS A 739 15.67 8.11 -46.66
N PRO A 740 15.15 9.35 -46.85
CA PRO A 740 14.92 9.92 -48.18
C PRO A 740 16.18 10.01 -49.06
N GLU A 741 17.33 10.37 -48.49
CA GLU A 741 18.59 10.48 -49.23
C GLU A 741 19.11 9.11 -49.69
N LEU A 742 19.00 8.09 -48.84
CA LEU A 742 19.30 6.71 -49.21
C LEU A 742 18.39 6.23 -50.37
N ILE A 743 17.09 6.53 -50.29
CA ILE A 743 16.13 6.22 -51.37
C ILE A 743 16.57 6.86 -52.69
N SER A 744 16.93 8.14 -52.65
CA SER A 744 17.39 8.90 -53.81
C SER A 744 18.69 8.31 -54.39
N LEU A 745 19.64 7.98 -53.53
CA LEU A 745 20.94 7.43 -53.91
C LEU A 745 20.81 6.07 -54.61
N VAL A 746 20.05 5.14 -54.02
CA VAL A 746 19.84 3.78 -54.57
C VAL A 746 19.15 3.86 -55.94
N ARG A 747 18.16 4.74 -56.10
CA ARG A 747 17.46 4.96 -57.38
C ARG A 747 18.38 5.57 -58.44
N THR A 748 19.12 6.61 -58.07
CA THR A 748 19.99 7.37 -59.00
C THR A 748 21.16 6.52 -59.49
N LYS A 749 21.81 5.77 -58.58
CA LYS A 749 22.92 4.86 -58.91
C LYS A 749 22.44 3.49 -59.43
N LYS A 750 21.11 3.25 -59.48
CA LYS A 750 20.47 1.98 -59.90
C LYS A 750 21.06 0.74 -59.21
N LEU A 751 21.34 0.86 -57.92
CA LEU A 751 21.99 -0.21 -57.15
C LEU A 751 21.07 -1.45 -57.10
N GLN A 752 21.59 -2.59 -57.56
CA GLN A 752 20.93 -3.90 -57.51
C GLN A 752 21.40 -4.74 -56.31
N GLU A 753 22.54 -4.36 -55.72
CA GLU A 753 23.13 -4.97 -54.54
C GLU A 753 23.42 -3.84 -53.55
N CYS A 754 23.10 -4.02 -52.27
CA CYS A 754 23.46 -3.12 -51.17
C CYS A 754 24.06 -3.93 -50.02
N ILE A 755 25.19 -3.48 -49.48
CA ILE A 755 25.90 -4.12 -48.38
C ILE A 755 25.75 -3.24 -47.13
N TYR A 756 25.31 -3.83 -46.02
CA TYR A 756 25.18 -3.16 -44.72
C TYR A 756 26.20 -3.71 -43.72
N LEU A 757 26.84 -2.81 -42.96
CA LEU A 757 27.82 -3.11 -41.93
C LEU A 757 27.42 -2.48 -40.60
N SER A 758 27.84 -3.09 -39.48
CA SER A 758 27.80 -2.45 -38.17
C SER A 758 28.87 -1.35 -38.06
N SER A 759 28.53 -0.19 -37.48
CA SER A 759 29.50 0.89 -37.20
C SER A 759 30.72 0.41 -36.40
N SER A 760 30.53 -0.53 -35.47
CA SER A 760 31.61 -1.14 -34.67
C SER A 760 32.59 -1.94 -35.52
N SER A 761 32.11 -2.59 -36.58
CA SER A 761 32.96 -3.33 -37.53
C SER A 761 33.92 -2.40 -38.27
N ILE A 762 33.48 -1.17 -38.59
CA ILE A 762 34.30 -0.20 -39.31
C ILE A 762 35.31 0.47 -38.38
N SER A 763 34.91 0.81 -37.15
CA SER A 763 35.75 1.54 -36.20
C SER A 763 36.92 0.72 -35.63
N LEU A 764 36.73 -0.59 -35.40
CA LEU A 764 37.75 -1.47 -34.80
C LEU A 764 38.72 -2.10 -35.82
N GLU A 765 38.22 -2.55 -36.98
CA GLU A 765 39.07 -3.23 -37.98
C GLU A 765 39.84 -2.27 -38.88
N PHE A 766 39.21 -1.18 -39.34
CA PHE A 766 39.79 -0.33 -40.39
C PHE A 766 40.60 0.85 -39.86
N LYS A 767 40.38 1.28 -38.61
CA LYS A 767 41.33 2.19 -37.92
C LYS A 767 42.59 1.46 -37.41
N ARG A 768 42.49 0.19 -36.98
CA ARG A 768 43.65 -0.57 -36.43
C ARG A 768 44.57 -1.15 -37.49
N LYS A 769 44.06 -1.59 -38.65
CA LYS A 769 44.89 -2.30 -39.65
C LYS A 769 45.84 -1.39 -40.45
N ASN A 770 45.62 -0.08 -40.55
CA ASN A 770 46.43 0.78 -41.43
C ASN A 770 46.50 2.25 -41.00
N GLU A 771 47.39 2.58 -40.06
CA GLU A 771 47.73 3.98 -39.72
C GLU A 771 48.36 4.78 -40.88
N LYS A 772 48.54 4.19 -42.08
CA LYS A 772 49.17 4.82 -43.25
C LYS A 772 48.38 4.71 -44.57
N ARG A 773 47.18 4.13 -44.60
CA ARG A 773 46.36 4.01 -45.83
C ARG A 773 44.88 4.24 -45.53
N ALA A 774 44.24 5.14 -46.28
CA ALA A 774 42.82 5.45 -46.11
C ALA A 774 41.93 4.32 -46.65
N PHE A 775 40.91 3.95 -45.88
CA PHE A 775 39.81 3.10 -46.36
C PHE A 775 38.84 3.93 -47.20
N THR A 776 38.40 3.39 -48.32
CA THR A 776 37.35 3.98 -49.17
C THR A 776 36.29 2.93 -49.46
N ALA A 777 35.09 3.14 -48.92
CA ALA A 777 33.97 2.21 -49.08
C ALA A 777 33.44 2.21 -50.53
N GLY A 778 32.85 1.08 -50.94
CA GLY A 778 32.15 0.95 -52.21
C GLY A 778 30.88 1.80 -52.30
N ASP A 779 30.42 2.10 -53.52
CA ASP A 779 29.19 2.88 -53.77
C ASP A 779 27.90 2.22 -53.26
N ASN A 780 27.93 0.91 -53.05
CA ASN A 780 26.83 0.10 -52.55
C ASN A 780 26.98 -0.28 -51.06
N VAL A 781 27.97 0.29 -50.36
CA VAL A 781 28.29 -0.07 -48.98
C VAL A 781 27.80 1.02 -48.03
N PHE A 782 27.02 0.61 -47.04
CA PHE A 782 26.40 1.45 -46.02
C PHE A 782 26.66 0.88 -44.64
N TRP A 783 26.65 1.73 -43.62
CA TRP A 783 26.77 1.28 -42.24
C TRP A 783 25.99 2.15 -41.26
N GLY A 784 25.77 1.59 -40.08
CA GLY A 784 25.06 2.24 -38.99
C GLY A 784 25.10 1.36 -37.75
N ASP A 785 24.53 1.85 -36.65
CA ASP A 785 24.44 1.06 -35.44
C ASP A 785 23.63 -0.22 -35.69
N SER A 786 24.12 -1.33 -35.17
CA SER A 786 23.48 -2.64 -35.26
C SER A 786 23.00 -3.15 -33.90
N GLY A 787 23.34 -2.44 -32.81
CA GLY A 787 22.91 -2.76 -31.46
C GLY A 787 21.47 -2.34 -31.18
N MET A 788 20.91 -2.86 -30.09
CA MET A 788 19.71 -2.28 -29.47
C MET A 788 20.15 -1.44 -28.27
N ILE A 789 19.91 -0.13 -28.35
CA ILE A 789 20.15 0.78 -27.22
C ILE A 789 19.09 0.55 -26.15
N SER A 790 19.52 0.37 -24.91
CA SER A 790 18.60 0.37 -23.77
C SER A 790 18.25 1.81 -23.38
N VAL A 791 16.97 2.16 -23.48
CA VAL A 791 16.43 3.45 -23.02
C VAL A 791 16.27 3.44 -21.50
N LEU A 792 15.91 2.30 -20.91
CA LEU A 792 15.86 2.11 -19.47
C LEU A 792 17.24 1.67 -18.98
N CYS A 793 17.89 2.49 -18.15
CA CYS A 793 19.18 2.16 -17.57
C CYS A 793 19.06 2.12 -16.04
N ASN A 794 19.39 0.98 -15.44
CA ASN A 794 19.79 0.93 -14.04
C ASN A 794 21.32 0.85 -14.00
N ALA A 795 21.97 1.72 -13.23
CA ALA A 795 23.42 1.75 -13.07
C ALA A 795 24.04 0.43 -12.54
N HIS A 796 23.22 -0.49 -12.01
CA HIS A 796 23.72 -1.67 -11.30
C HIS A 796 23.30 -3.04 -11.84
N PHE A 797 22.35 -3.12 -12.78
CA PHE A 797 21.90 -4.40 -13.34
C PHE A 797 21.67 -4.30 -14.85
N PHE A 798 22.46 -5.05 -15.62
CA PHE A 798 22.20 -5.37 -17.03
C PHE A 798 21.09 -6.42 -17.12
N ASP A 799 19.94 -6.17 -16.50
CA ASP A 799 18.78 -7.05 -16.64
C ASP A 799 18.01 -6.65 -17.90
N TYR A 800 18.36 -7.28 -19.03
CA TYR A 800 17.78 -7.05 -20.37
C TYR A 800 16.30 -7.50 -20.49
N SER A 801 15.65 -7.88 -19.38
CA SER A 801 14.32 -8.47 -19.38
C SER A 801 13.18 -7.45 -19.50
N ILE A 802 13.36 -6.20 -19.07
CA ILE A 802 12.32 -5.16 -19.11
C ILE A 802 12.42 -4.36 -20.40
N LYS A 803 11.44 -4.56 -21.29
CA LYS A 803 11.43 -3.99 -22.65
C LYS A 803 10.32 -2.96 -22.78
N TRP A 804 10.64 -1.69 -22.51
CA TRP A 804 9.78 -0.55 -22.83
C TRP A 804 10.32 0.19 -24.07
N PRO A 805 9.47 0.74 -24.95
CA PRO A 805 8.00 0.62 -24.96
C PRO A 805 7.47 -0.69 -25.57
N ASN A 806 8.33 -1.51 -26.18
CA ASN A 806 7.93 -2.72 -26.91
C ASN A 806 8.21 -4.00 -26.10
N GLU A 807 7.16 -4.65 -25.60
CA GLU A 807 7.25 -5.88 -24.79
C GLU A 807 7.71 -7.11 -25.61
N LYS A 808 7.37 -7.16 -26.90
CA LYS A 808 7.81 -8.19 -27.84
C LYS A 808 9.18 -7.83 -28.41
N VAL A 809 10.03 -8.85 -28.61
CA VAL A 809 11.36 -8.73 -29.28
C VAL A 809 11.22 -8.39 -30.77
N ASP A 810 10.02 -8.07 -31.26
CA ASP A 810 9.78 -7.76 -32.66
C ASP A 810 10.69 -6.60 -33.11
N ASP A 811 11.78 -7.01 -33.75
CA ASP A 811 12.63 -6.51 -34.84
C ASP A 811 12.43 -5.10 -35.43
N ILE A 812 11.62 -4.21 -34.86
CA ILE A 812 11.21 -2.93 -35.45
C ILE A 812 12.18 -1.79 -35.05
N GLY A 813 12.94 -1.97 -33.96
CA GLY A 813 13.59 -0.84 -33.26
C GLY A 813 15.06 -0.53 -33.56
N SER A 814 15.71 -1.17 -34.55
CA SER A 814 17.13 -0.95 -34.85
C SER A 814 17.37 -0.21 -36.17
N ILE A 815 18.52 0.48 -36.28
CA ILE A 815 18.93 1.16 -37.52
C ILE A 815 19.10 0.14 -38.68
N LYS A 816 19.62 -1.07 -38.41
CA LYS A 816 19.66 -2.16 -39.39
C LYS A 816 18.27 -2.47 -39.98
N LYS A 817 17.23 -2.52 -39.15
CA LYS A 817 15.86 -2.81 -39.60
C LYS A 817 15.21 -1.60 -40.28
N LEU A 818 15.56 -0.39 -39.88
CA LEU A 818 15.22 0.83 -40.64
C LEU A 818 15.86 0.82 -42.04
N PHE A 819 17.11 0.36 -42.17
CA PHE A 819 17.78 0.20 -43.46
C PHE A 819 17.04 -0.80 -44.35
N GLN A 820 16.70 -1.98 -43.82
CA GLN A 820 15.91 -3.00 -44.52
C GLN A 820 14.56 -2.47 -45.02
N ARG A 821 13.80 -1.80 -44.14
CA ARG A 821 12.52 -1.16 -44.50
C ARG A 821 12.68 -0.11 -45.58
N THR A 822 13.73 0.70 -45.48
CA THR A 822 14.03 1.73 -46.48
C THR A 822 14.36 1.08 -47.82
N LEU A 823 15.20 0.04 -47.87
CA LEU A 823 15.52 -0.69 -49.10
C LEU A 823 14.29 -1.35 -49.73
N ALA A 824 13.47 -2.05 -48.93
CA ALA A 824 12.22 -2.67 -49.40
C ALA A 824 11.30 -1.62 -50.07
N LYS A 825 11.18 -0.44 -49.46
CA LYS A 825 10.44 0.71 -50.02
C LYS A 825 11.05 1.24 -51.33
N VAL A 826 12.38 1.28 -51.46
CA VAL A 826 13.04 1.73 -52.71
C VAL A 826 12.79 0.76 -53.85
N TRP A 827 12.94 -0.54 -53.58
CA TRP A 827 12.80 -1.60 -54.56
C TRP A 827 11.35 -2.02 -54.81
N ASN A 828 10.41 -1.50 -54.02
CA ASN A 828 8.97 -1.76 -54.11
C ASN A 828 8.62 -3.24 -53.92
N VAL A 829 9.20 -3.83 -52.87
CA VAL A 829 9.04 -5.24 -52.47
C VAL A 829 8.63 -5.32 -51.00
N SER A 830 8.10 -6.47 -50.56
CA SER A 830 7.83 -6.68 -49.13
C SER A 830 9.14 -6.89 -48.35
N ILE A 831 9.10 -6.75 -47.02
CA ILE A 831 10.28 -7.02 -46.18
C ILE A 831 10.64 -8.50 -46.25
N GLU A 832 9.64 -9.39 -46.29
CA GLU A 832 9.84 -10.84 -46.43
C GLU A 832 10.56 -11.16 -47.73
N GLU A 833 10.10 -10.60 -48.87
CA GLU A 833 10.71 -10.80 -50.19
C GLU A 833 12.15 -10.25 -50.25
N LEU A 834 12.42 -9.11 -49.61
CA LEU A 834 13.78 -8.58 -49.46
C LEU A 834 14.68 -9.55 -48.68
N LEU A 835 14.19 -10.10 -47.56
CA LEU A 835 14.96 -10.96 -46.67
C LEU A 835 15.19 -12.36 -47.26
N GLU A 836 14.24 -12.90 -48.02
CA GLU A 836 14.42 -14.17 -48.77
C GLU A 836 15.57 -14.10 -49.77
N ASN A 837 15.75 -12.94 -50.39
CA ASN A 837 16.85 -12.68 -51.32
C ASN A 837 18.12 -12.17 -50.64
N ALA A 838 18.11 -11.92 -49.33
CA ALA A 838 19.24 -11.38 -48.60
C ALA A 838 20.20 -12.48 -48.10
N LYS A 839 21.46 -12.09 -47.96
CA LYS A 839 22.52 -12.84 -47.30
C LYS A 839 22.87 -12.11 -46.01
N ILE A 840 22.35 -12.57 -44.88
CA ILE A 840 22.53 -11.95 -43.56
C ILE A 840 23.56 -12.72 -42.74
N SER A 841 24.47 -12.00 -42.09
CA SER A 841 25.43 -12.58 -41.14
C SER A 841 24.84 -12.66 -39.72
N ASP A 842 25.17 -13.74 -39.01
CA ASP A 842 24.87 -13.95 -37.59
C ASP A 842 26.03 -14.70 -36.89
N ASP A 843 25.90 -14.99 -35.61
CA ASP A 843 26.94 -15.66 -34.80
C ASP A 843 27.33 -17.06 -35.31
N SER A 844 26.43 -17.71 -36.06
CA SER A 844 26.63 -19.04 -36.64
C SER A 844 27.01 -19.01 -38.13
N LYS A 845 26.67 -17.93 -38.85
CA LYS A 845 26.82 -17.78 -40.30
C LYS A 845 27.50 -16.47 -40.63
N ARG A 846 28.73 -16.56 -41.13
CA ARG A 846 29.55 -15.42 -41.57
C ARG A 846 29.53 -15.26 -43.08
N ILE A 847 29.24 -14.06 -43.56
CA ILE A 847 29.17 -13.74 -44.99
C ILE A 847 30.25 -12.74 -45.35
N GLN A 848 31.06 -13.10 -46.35
CA GLN A 848 32.15 -12.29 -46.84
C GLN A 848 31.76 -11.49 -48.08
N ALA A 849 32.05 -10.20 -48.09
CA ALA A 849 31.91 -9.35 -49.27
C ALA A 849 33.10 -8.40 -49.45
N ASN A 850 33.27 -7.93 -50.69
CA ASN A 850 34.13 -6.80 -51.00
C ASN A 850 33.39 -5.51 -50.59
N ILE A 851 33.98 -4.76 -49.67
CA ILE A 851 33.38 -3.55 -49.10
C ILE A 851 34.08 -2.26 -49.55
N GLY A 852 35.09 -2.35 -50.42
CA GLY A 852 35.81 -1.19 -50.92
C GLY A 852 37.30 -1.44 -51.11
N LYS A 853 38.12 -0.43 -50.79
CA LYS A 853 39.58 -0.49 -50.91
C LYS A 853 40.29 0.08 -49.68
N ILE A 854 41.49 -0.42 -49.39
CA ILE A 854 42.44 0.24 -48.48
C ILE A 854 43.69 0.60 -49.28
N GLY A 855 43.87 1.88 -49.62
CA GLY A 855 44.84 2.26 -50.65
C GLY A 855 44.47 1.67 -52.01
N GLU A 856 45.33 0.82 -52.58
CA GLU A 856 45.07 0.13 -53.86
C GLU A 856 44.50 -1.29 -53.70
N ASP A 857 44.56 -1.85 -52.49
CA ASP A 857 44.16 -3.23 -52.20
C ASP A 857 42.65 -3.37 -51.98
N VAL A 858 42.07 -4.49 -52.41
CA VAL A 858 40.65 -4.80 -52.19
C VAL A 858 40.39 -5.06 -50.70
N ALA A 859 39.39 -4.37 -50.15
CA ALA A 859 38.97 -4.53 -48.75
C ALA A 859 37.83 -5.53 -48.67
N THR A 860 38.06 -6.71 -48.09
CA THR A 860 37.01 -7.70 -47.82
C THR A 860 36.72 -7.81 -46.33
N TYR A 861 35.46 -7.95 -45.96
CA TYR A 861 35.03 -8.16 -44.57
C TYR A 861 34.12 -9.39 -44.49
N ASP A 862 34.26 -10.20 -43.44
CA ASP A 862 33.60 -11.52 -43.29
C ASP A 862 32.33 -11.49 -42.42
N PHE A 863 31.83 -10.30 -42.05
CA PHE A 863 30.60 -10.14 -41.28
C PHE A 863 29.73 -9.00 -41.83
N VAL A 864 29.06 -9.28 -42.95
CA VAL A 864 28.25 -8.29 -43.69
C VAL A 864 26.83 -8.80 -43.95
N ASP A 865 25.89 -7.88 -44.13
CA ASP A 865 24.58 -8.21 -44.68
C ASP A 865 24.52 -7.72 -46.14
N ILE A 866 24.20 -8.60 -47.08
CA ILE A 866 24.06 -8.27 -48.50
C ILE A 866 22.60 -8.41 -48.89
N PHE A 867 22.04 -7.36 -49.46
CA PHE A 867 20.67 -7.31 -49.96
C PHE A 867 20.71 -7.22 -51.48
N TYR A 868 19.93 -8.07 -52.14
CA TYR A 868 19.77 -8.07 -53.60
C TYR A 868 18.38 -7.58 -53.95
N LYS A 869 18.27 -6.78 -55.02
CA LYS A 869 16.98 -6.44 -55.60
C LYS A 869 16.37 -7.71 -56.22
N PRO A 870 15.15 -8.10 -55.84
CA PRO A 870 14.45 -9.24 -56.44
C PRO A 870 14.21 -9.10 -57.95
#